data_AF-A0A6J8DC27-F1
#
_entry.id   AF-A0A6J8DC27-F1
#
_cell.length_a   1.000
_cell.length_b   1.000
_cell.length_c   1.000
_cell.angle_alpha   90.00
_cell.angle_beta   90.00
_cell.angle_gamma   90.00
#
_symmetry.space_group_name_H-M   'P 1'
#
loop_
_entity.id
_entity.type
_entity.pdbx_description
1 polymer ?
#
loop_
_entity_poly.entity_id
_entity_poly.type
_entity_poly.pdbx_seq_one_letter_code
_entity_poly.pdbx_strand_id
1 'polypeptide(L)'
;MSRQVLPPAGHPTGSAPQQTAEVLENRLTAAEDETNILLEQLNGLGFSKTSADINSSNMKVPVSPYKVRMASNDVLKDNYEALVSRVCKMESTVQTMKLNLLNIQGENHLKGKSNDEFEYRMNVLKQTYEQTISKYKREMEQMKEDLLQENEEKNKLKSNIKDLKSALEDSSTTRAEATVTADELSLTKQKMQRRINELKEECDREKSLRKSLEESHNTLMERVRDMEALVESERKEVKSLSMDCQSLRNDALNVREELKQTQAQRDSMERDYNEAFMKKWYDDLIKQLEQTQVIVDQQKTTNKDLKEQNEHLTLNGIVFRAWLQCSVWRRPMVSVPNCPSAPIRWKAEATVTADELSLTKQKMQRRINELKEECDREKSLRKSLEESHNTLMERVRDMEALVESERKEVKSLSMDCQSLRNDALNVREELKQTQAQRDSMERDYNEAYEEMERMKRNFETMDSDRQVLMKELDRLRKQYDDLIKQLEQTQVIVDQQKEMLLIDKVTLANQNNELKTTNKDLKEQNEHLTKLTTCVQSETEHIKSLHKKELEAERSRVAEKERIEEEALQYKIKTKELTAERESLEKRLRHVEQEYTGLNKKFVAKDDEYCQAASGLEKELNSLRHQLQVVKKEKERAVKDKDHLLDEVNQTVDSMIEERSKLQGEAQQLKIELDSQKKLRKSLEHENATLMERVSGFEGQQETQSKVEKTMMEMMEQKNKLAYENGSLQTQVTHLTAEVDKLKNAQNDATKLKHINEGLQNRYDKTQKEMSDLKIKTQRLDSQLRQKHGSYETKEKDYNELQKQRDEAVKERDTLILQIQDMEDKDQSKEYVMEWLDMSKELKSEIEDLENLRDEYVKRNTDQGEMINTFMNQIASLQVELKQLAQNQAETNLLIQQREVELEKERTVSHENKRKYEHTVKQKDDIDRMRRETENRLKEAQDESSEISVHLQDAHDWFRNKFEKLQNELVTSKRKQEDLVQDTEEQKRKADEEKLKAHAAVEKS
;
A
#
# COMPACT_ATOMS: atom_id res chain seq x y z
N MET A 1 112.69 -74.91 -4.31
CA MET A 1 113.56 -75.11 -5.49
C MET A 1 114.96 -75.47 -5.01
N SER A 2 115.82 -76.01 -5.88
CA SER A 2 116.97 -76.85 -5.47
C SER A 2 118.32 -76.12 -5.39
N ARG A 3 119.13 -76.45 -4.36
CA ARG A 3 120.62 -76.50 -4.26
C ARG A 3 121.02 -76.49 -2.77
N GLN A 4 122.16 -77.02 -2.29
CA GLN A 4 123.04 -78.12 -2.73
C GLN A 4 123.98 -78.45 -1.52
N VAL A 5 124.46 -79.69 -1.37
CA VAL A 5 125.21 -80.15 -0.17
C VAL A 5 126.69 -80.43 -0.48
N LEU A 6 127.61 -80.12 0.46
CA LEU A 6 129.01 -80.56 0.49
C LEU A 6 129.49 -80.91 1.93
N PRO A 7 130.42 -81.88 2.15
CA PRO A 7 130.87 -82.38 3.46
C PRO A 7 132.30 -81.92 3.90
N PRO A 8 132.80 -82.27 5.12
CA PRO A 8 133.98 -81.63 5.78
C PRO A 8 135.29 -82.45 5.78
N ALA A 9 136.40 -81.88 6.29
CA ALA A 9 137.70 -82.58 6.44
C ALA A 9 138.66 -82.05 7.54
N GLY A 10 139.32 -82.97 8.28
CA GLY A 10 140.80 -83.01 8.43
C GLY A 10 141.53 -82.39 9.65
N HIS A 11 142.24 -83.22 10.43
CA HIS A 11 143.35 -82.88 11.35
C HIS A 11 144.64 -83.64 10.94
N PRO A 12 145.86 -83.14 11.28
CA PRO A 12 147.09 -83.95 11.31
C PRO A 12 147.91 -83.85 12.63
N THR A 13 148.90 -84.75 12.84
CA THR A 13 149.66 -84.92 14.12
C THR A 13 151.11 -85.46 13.95
N GLY A 14 152.06 -85.00 14.80
CA GLY A 14 153.36 -85.65 15.13
C GLY A 14 154.46 -85.70 14.03
N SER A 15 155.63 -86.36 14.22
CA SER A 15 156.50 -86.62 15.42
C SER A 15 157.82 -87.31 14.98
N ALA A 16 158.97 -87.16 15.67
CA ALA A 16 160.25 -87.82 15.27
C ALA A 16 161.34 -88.00 16.37
N PRO A 17 161.74 -89.25 16.71
CA PRO A 17 162.89 -89.51 17.61
C PRO A 17 163.85 -90.67 17.19
N GLN A 18 163.84 -91.17 15.95
CA GLN A 18 164.44 -92.47 15.61
C GLN A 18 165.97 -92.52 15.39
N GLN A 19 166.64 -91.41 15.08
CA GLN A 19 168.04 -91.42 14.59
C GLN A 19 169.12 -91.81 15.63
N THR A 20 168.83 -91.71 16.93
CA THR A 20 169.87 -91.86 17.98
C THR A 20 170.23 -93.32 18.29
N ALA A 21 169.34 -94.28 18.00
CA ALA A 21 169.55 -95.69 18.33
C ALA A 21 170.59 -96.36 17.42
N GLU A 22 170.53 -96.06 16.12
CA GLU A 22 171.34 -96.66 15.05
C GLU A 22 172.85 -96.45 15.24
N VAL A 23 173.26 -95.37 15.91
CA VAL A 23 174.68 -95.05 16.20
C VAL A 23 175.26 -95.90 17.34
N LEU A 24 174.42 -96.44 18.23
CA LEU A 24 174.86 -97.29 19.35
C LEU A 24 175.09 -98.74 18.88
N GLU A 25 174.20 -99.27 18.06
CA GLU A 25 174.26 -100.64 17.53
C GLU A 25 175.53 -100.86 16.68
N ASN A 26 175.82 -99.92 15.77
CA ASN A 26 177.05 -99.90 14.95
C ASN A 26 178.37 -99.78 15.74
N ARG A 27 178.32 -99.43 17.03
CA ARG A 27 179.51 -99.38 17.92
C ARG A 27 179.64 -100.61 18.81
N LEU A 28 178.59 -101.41 18.96
CA LEU A 28 178.63 -102.65 19.73
C LEU A 28 179.30 -103.76 18.92
N THR A 29 178.84 -103.95 17.68
CA THR A 29 179.38 -104.96 16.74
C THR A 29 180.89 -104.82 16.49
N ALA A 30 181.37 -103.59 16.33
CA ALA A 30 182.80 -103.32 16.15
C ALA A 30 183.69 -103.79 17.33
N ALA A 31 183.14 -103.86 18.55
CA ALA A 31 183.86 -104.38 19.72
C ALA A 31 183.79 -105.92 19.84
N GLU A 32 182.73 -106.52 19.29
CA GLU A 32 182.58 -107.98 19.19
C GLU A 32 183.56 -108.56 18.15
N ASP A 33 183.76 -107.89 17.02
CA ASP A 33 184.76 -108.28 16.02
C ASP A 33 186.21 -108.20 16.57
N GLU A 34 186.59 -107.12 17.28
CA GLU A 34 187.91 -107.02 17.93
C GLU A 34 188.15 -108.13 18.98
N THR A 35 187.10 -108.59 19.67
CA THR A 35 187.23 -109.68 20.66
C THR A 35 187.32 -111.07 20.03
N ASN A 36 186.69 -111.31 18.88
CA ASN A 36 186.86 -112.55 18.13
C ASN A 36 188.29 -112.74 17.58
N ILE A 37 188.93 -111.67 17.10
CA ILE A 37 190.33 -111.71 16.61
C ILE A 37 191.30 -112.05 17.76
N LEU A 38 191.06 -111.53 18.97
CA LEU A 38 191.83 -111.88 20.18
C LEU A 38 191.71 -113.36 20.57
N LEU A 39 190.53 -113.96 20.41
CA LEU A 39 190.31 -115.40 20.66
C LEU A 39 191.15 -116.27 19.71
N GLU A 40 191.22 -115.91 18.44
CA GLU A 40 191.96 -116.67 17.43
C GLU A 40 193.48 -116.60 17.66
N GLN A 41 194.01 -115.43 18.02
CA GLN A 41 195.44 -115.26 18.35
C GLN A 41 195.86 -115.99 19.63
N LEU A 42 195.00 -116.02 20.66
CA LEU A 42 195.27 -116.76 21.90
C LEU A 42 195.33 -118.28 21.68
N ASN A 43 194.55 -118.80 20.73
CA ASN A 43 194.53 -120.21 20.37
C ASN A 43 195.89 -120.68 19.77
N GLY A 44 196.57 -119.80 19.03
CA GLY A 44 197.88 -120.08 18.43
C GLY A 44 199.07 -120.13 19.40
N LEU A 45 198.95 -119.52 20.59
CA LEU A 45 200.05 -119.41 21.57
C LEU A 45 200.04 -120.52 22.65
N GLY A 46 199.34 -121.63 22.40
CA GLY A 46 199.31 -122.77 23.32
C GLY A 46 198.48 -122.55 24.59
N PHE A 47 197.78 -121.41 24.72
CA PHE A 47 196.78 -121.16 25.76
C PHE A 47 195.44 -121.85 25.43
N SER A 48 195.51 -123.14 25.05
CA SER A 48 194.36 -123.98 24.71
C SER A 48 193.55 -124.36 25.95
N LYS A 49 192.80 -123.40 26.50
CA LYS A 49 191.61 -123.71 27.32
C LYS A 49 190.69 -124.61 26.48
N THR A 50 190.32 -125.82 26.88
CA THR A 50 190.24 -126.41 28.24
C THR A 50 189.45 -125.56 29.24
N SER A 51 188.35 -124.97 28.76
CA SER A 51 187.11 -124.77 29.54
C SER A 51 185.92 -124.49 28.61
N ALA A 52 185.57 -125.46 27.76
CA ALA A 52 184.36 -125.40 26.93
C ALA A 52 183.16 -125.91 27.73
N ASP A 53 182.81 -125.22 28.82
CA ASP A 53 181.56 -125.45 29.55
C ASP A 53 180.38 -124.86 28.75
N ILE A 54 180.06 -125.63 27.71
CA ILE A 54 178.92 -125.49 26.82
C ILE A 54 177.68 -126.05 27.54
N ASN A 55 176.62 -125.25 27.63
CA ASN A 55 175.27 -125.68 28.03
C ASN A 55 175.20 -126.34 29.43
N SER A 56 174.15 -127.14 29.60
CA SER A 56 174.15 -128.44 30.29
C SER A 56 173.99 -128.52 31.81
N SER A 57 172.86 -129.14 32.17
CA SER A 57 172.75 -130.31 33.06
C SER A 57 174.03 -130.96 33.65
N ASN A 58 173.95 -131.25 34.96
CA ASN A 58 174.57 -132.35 35.74
C ASN A 58 176.06 -132.31 36.21
N MET A 59 176.22 -132.41 37.55
CA MET A 59 177.22 -133.19 38.35
C MET A 59 178.69 -132.73 38.66
N LYS A 60 178.96 -132.54 39.98
CA LYS A 60 180.02 -133.16 40.85
C LYS A 60 181.52 -132.69 40.95
N VAL A 61 181.83 -132.00 42.09
CA VAL A 61 182.96 -132.19 43.09
C VAL A 61 184.48 -131.95 42.67
N PRO A 62 185.60 -132.18 43.46
CA PRO A 62 186.60 -131.10 43.74
C PRO A 62 188.17 -131.37 43.67
N VAL A 63 188.97 -130.33 44.06
CA VAL A 63 190.39 -130.20 44.58
C VAL A 63 191.68 -130.18 43.69
N SER A 64 192.64 -129.32 44.10
CA SER A 64 194.13 -129.49 44.14
C SER A 64 195.08 -128.94 43.01
N PRO A 65 196.43 -128.76 43.24
CA PRO A 65 197.19 -127.61 42.69
C PRO A 65 198.62 -127.83 42.07
N TYR A 66 199.24 -126.73 41.58
CA TYR A 66 200.68 -126.31 41.73
C TYR A 66 201.76 -126.46 40.59
N LYS A 67 202.49 -125.34 40.37
CA LYS A 67 203.92 -125.14 39.95
C LYS A 67 204.41 -124.97 38.47
N VAL A 68 204.65 -123.69 38.11
CA VAL A 68 205.86 -123.02 37.52
C VAL A 68 206.90 -123.79 36.64
N ARG A 69 207.25 -123.19 35.48
CA ARG A 69 208.63 -123.09 34.92
C ARG A 69 208.83 -121.74 34.18
N MET A 70 210.07 -121.36 33.81
CA MET A 70 210.44 -119.96 33.48
C MET A 70 211.11 -119.74 32.11
N ALA A 71 210.78 -118.60 31.47
CA ALA A 71 211.49 -117.86 30.41
C ALA A 71 210.78 -116.48 30.24
N SER A 72 211.36 -115.36 29.80
CA SER A 72 212.76 -114.92 29.62
C SER A 72 212.85 -113.39 29.86
N ASN A 73 214.03 -112.76 29.87
CA ASN A 73 214.21 -111.39 30.37
C ASN A 73 213.66 -110.29 29.43
N ASP A 74 213.90 -110.35 28.12
CA ASP A 74 213.46 -109.31 27.18
C ASP A 74 211.93 -109.22 27.05
N VAL A 75 211.24 -110.37 27.17
CA VAL A 75 209.77 -110.48 27.14
C VAL A 75 209.11 -109.69 28.28
N LEU A 76 209.84 -109.38 29.35
CA LEU A 76 209.28 -108.66 30.49
C LEU A 76 208.99 -107.18 30.18
N LYS A 77 209.70 -106.56 29.23
CA LYS A 77 209.56 -105.13 28.94
C LYS A 77 208.26 -104.80 28.21
N ASP A 78 208.02 -105.47 27.08
CA ASP A 78 206.87 -105.20 26.20
C ASP A 78 205.53 -105.44 26.91
N ASN A 79 205.51 -106.39 27.85
CA ASN A 79 204.33 -106.68 28.69
C ASN A 79 203.97 -105.53 29.66
N TYR A 80 204.93 -104.72 30.12
CA TYR A 80 204.63 -103.54 30.94
C TYR A 80 204.05 -102.38 30.13
N GLU A 81 204.60 -102.09 28.94
CA GLU A 81 204.06 -101.06 28.05
C GLU A 81 202.63 -101.42 27.58
N ALA A 82 202.40 -102.68 27.19
CA ALA A 82 201.09 -103.20 26.78
C ALA A 82 200.03 -103.23 27.89
N LEU A 83 200.43 -103.14 29.18
CA LEU A 83 199.51 -103.04 30.31
C LEU A 83 199.10 -101.59 30.56
N VAL A 84 200.06 -100.64 30.53
CA VAL A 84 199.79 -99.21 30.78
C VAL A 84 198.82 -98.65 29.74
N SER A 85 199.04 -98.91 28.44
CA SER A 85 198.12 -98.47 27.38
C SER A 85 196.70 -99.03 27.51
N ARG A 86 196.55 -100.19 28.19
CA ARG A 86 195.26 -100.86 28.40
C ARG A 86 194.46 -100.22 29.54
N VAL A 87 195.14 -99.82 30.63
CA VAL A 87 194.53 -99.10 31.75
C VAL A 87 193.98 -97.74 31.32
N CYS A 88 194.78 -96.95 30.59
CA CYS A 88 194.36 -95.62 30.13
C CYS A 88 193.14 -95.66 29.18
N LYS A 89 193.05 -96.67 28.29
CA LYS A 89 191.85 -96.88 27.47
C LYS A 89 190.62 -97.18 28.33
N MET A 90 190.74 -98.06 29.33
CA MET A 90 189.62 -98.47 30.17
C MET A 90 189.08 -97.35 31.06
N GLU A 91 189.95 -96.48 31.58
CA GLU A 91 189.56 -95.29 32.35
C GLU A 91 188.71 -94.31 31.51
N SER A 92 189.11 -94.06 30.26
CA SER A 92 188.37 -93.19 29.33
C SER A 92 186.95 -93.73 29.04
N THR A 93 186.82 -95.05 28.86
CA THR A 93 185.52 -95.71 28.67
C THR A 93 184.60 -95.54 29.88
N VAL A 94 185.13 -95.71 31.10
CA VAL A 94 184.35 -95.59 32.35
C VAL A 94 183.89 -94.14 32.60
N GLN A 95 184.75 -93.14 32.34
CA GLN A 95 184.36 -91.73 32.37
C GLN A 95 183.16 -91.45 31.43
N THR A 96 183.22 -91.99 30.21
CA THR A 96 182.19 -91.78 29.18
C THR A 96 180.86 -92.42 29.56
N MET A 97 180.87 -93.65 30.10
CA MET A 97 179.66 -94.32 30.57
C MET A 97 178.96 -93.55 31.71
N LYS A 98 179.73 -92.96 32.63
CA LYS A 98 179.17 -92.21 33.77
C LYS A 98 178.39 -90.96 33.33
N LEU A 99 178.82 -90.29 32.26
CA LEU A 99 178.13 -89.12 31.73
C LEU A 99 176.80 -89.49 31.07
N ASN A 100 176.79 -90.56 30.27
CA ASN A 100 175.58 -91.03 29.57
C ASN A 100 174.47 -91.47 30.55
N LEU A 101 174.84 -92.08 31.67
CA LEU A 101 173.89 -92.52 32.71
C LEU A 101 173.14 -91.35 33.36
N LEU A 102 173.79 -90.19 33.52
CA LEU A 102 173.15 -88.97 34.04
C LEU A 102 172.14 -88.37 33.05
N ASN A 103 172.45 -88.36 31.75
CA ASN A 103 171.51 -87.88 30.72
C ASN A 103 170.22 -88.72 30.68
N ILE A 104 170.33 -90.06 30.75
CA ILE A 104 169.17 -90.96 30.72
C ILE A 104 168.26 -90.77 31.95
N GLN A 105 168.82 -90.41 33.11
CA GLN A 105 168.03 -90.04 34.29
C GLN A 105 167.29 -88.70 34.12
N GLY A 106 167.86 -87.75 33.36
CA GLY A 106 167.19 -86.50 33.01
C GLY A 106 165.98 -86.67 32.08
N GLU A 107 166.13 -87.45 31.01
CA GLU A 107 165.07 -87.62 30.00
C GLU A 107 163.82 -88.31 30.55
N ASN A 108 163.98 -89.32 31.42
CA ASN A 108 162.84 -90.02 32.02
C ASN A 108 161.96 -89.10 32.89
N HIS A 109 162.54 -88.08 33.54
CA HIS A 109 161.78 -87.08 34.31
C HIS A 109 161.00 -86.09 33.44
N LEU A 110 161.39 -85.89 32.17
CA LEU A 110 160.66 -85.07 31.21
C LEU A 110 159.50 -85.83 30.58
N LYS A 111 159.71 -87.11 30.24
CA LYS A 111 158.74 -87.94 29.52
C LYS A 111 157.40 -88.11 30.25
N GLY A 112 157.44 -88.21 31.59
CA GLY A 112 156.22 -88.30 32.42
C GLY A 112 155.31 -87.06 32.32
N LYS A 113 155.89 -85.84 32.28
CA LYS A 113 155.11 -84.59 32.26
C LYS A 113 154.38 -84.34 30.94
N SER A 114 154.84 -84.93 29.84
CA SER A 114 154.28 -84.69 28.51
C SER A 114 152.97 -85.44 28.22
N ASN A 115 152.62 -86.44 29.02
CA ASN A 115 151.46 -87.30 28.75
C ASN A 115 150.16 -86.68 29.30
N ASP A 116 150.20 -86.19 30.55
CA ASP A 116 149.06 -85.62 31.27
C ASP A 116 148.47 -84.37 30.56
N GLU A 117 149.32 -83.54 29.94
CA GLU A 117 148.88 -82.33 29.21
C GLU A 117 148.06 -82.66 27.95
N PHE A 118 148.33 -83.81 27.31
CA PHE A 118 147.61 -84.26 26.12
C PHE A 118 146.20 -84.76 26.46
N GLU A 119 146.08 -85.57 27.51
CA GLU A 119 144.79 -86.10 27.98
C GLU A 119 143.86 -84.99 28.51
N TYR A 120 144.43 -83.99 29.19
CA TYR A 120 143.70 -82.78 29.59
C TYR A 120 143.10 -82.05 28.38
N ARG A 121 143.90 -81.80 27.33
CA ARG A 121 143.43 -81.13 26.09
C ARG A 121 142.31 -81.90 25.39
N MET A 122 142.40 -83.22 25.32
CA MET A 122 141.37 -84.05 24.67
C MET A 122 140.02 -83.97 25.40
N ASN A 123 140.04 -84.02 26.73
CA ASN A 123 138.82 -83.92 27.55
C ASN A 123 138.15 -82.54 27.44
N VAL A 124 138.92 -81.45 27.41
CA VAL A 124 138.39 -80.09 27.17
C VAL A 124 137.71 -79.99 25.80
N LEU A 125 138.30 -80.57 24.76
CA LEU A 125 137.71 -80.55 23.41
C LEU A 125 136.41 -81.36 23.33
N LYS A 126 136.36 -82.53 23.98
CA LYS A 126 135.12 -83.33 24.09
C LYS A 126 134.02 -82.57 24.83
N GLN A 127 134.35 -81.93 25.94
CA GLN A 127 133.40 -81.18 26.76
C GLN A 127 132.77 -80.01 26.00
N THR A 128 133.51 -79.30 25.16
CA THR A 128 132.96 -78.17 24.36
C THR A 128 132.04 -78.65 23.22
N TYR A 129 132.30 -79.81 22.61
CA TYR A 129 131.35 -80.44 21.68
C TYR A 129 130.08 -80.92 22.39
N GLU A 130 130.19 -81.53 23.56
CA GLU A 130 129.02 -81.96 24.35
C GLU A 130 128.16 -80.75 24.82
N GLN A 131 128.80 -79.64 25.21
CA GLN A 131 128.12 -78.39 25.54
C GLN A 131 127.40 -77.76 24.34
N THR A 132 128.03 -77.70 23.16
CA THR A 132 127.43 -77.09 21.96
C THR A 132 126.28 -77.94 21.41
N ILE A 133 126.40 -79.27 21.39
CA ILE A 133 125.28 -80.18 21.08
C ILE A 133 124.14 -79.99 22.08
N SER A 134 124.45 -79.84 23.37
CA SER A 134 123.45 -79.60 24.42
C SER A 134 122.81 -78.21 24.36
N LYS A 135 123.48 -77.22 23.74
CA LYS A 135 122.92 -75.90 23.43
C LYS A 135 121.95 -76.01 22.25
N TYR A 136 122.41 -76.52 21.11
CA TYR A 136 121.57 -76.64 19.91
C TYR A 136 120.35 -77.54 20.10
N LYS A 137 120.42 -78.57 20.97
CA LYS A 137 119.24 -79.36 21.36
C LYS A 137 118.19 -78.52 22.11
N ARG A 138 118.59 -77.63 23.01
CA ARG A 138 117.66 -76.74 23.72
C ARG A 138 117.07 -75.68 22.79
N GLU A 139 117.88 -75.12 21.90
CA GLU A 139 117.40 -74.16 20.88
C GLU A 139 116.43 -74.84 19.90
N MET A 140 116.67 -76.09 19.51
CA MET A 140 115.74 -76.91 18.72
C MET A 140 114.41 -77.17 19.43
N GLU A 141 114.43 -77.45 20.74
CA GLU A 141 113.20 -77.75 21.48
C GLU A 141 112.38 -76.48 21.74
N GLN A 142 113.04 -75.37 22.11
CA GLN A 142 112.40 -74.05 22.22
C GLN A 142 111.70 -73.66 20.91
N MET A 143 112.40 -73.75 19.77
CA MET A 143 111.83 -73.42 18.45
C MET A 143 110.65 -74.32 18.03
N LYS A 144 110.47 -75.52 18.63
CA LYS A 144 109.25 -76.33 18.44
C LYS A 144 108.13 -75.87 19.35
N GLU A 145 108.45 -75.54 20.60
CA GLU A 145 107.48 -75.09 21.61
C GLU A 145 106.87 -73.75 21.21
N ASP A 146 107.70 -72.80 20.78
CA ASP A 146 107.29 -71.51 20.20
C ASP A 146 106.36 -71.71 18.98
N LEU A 147 106.71 -72.65 18.08
CA LEU A 147 105.95 -72.92 16.85
C LEU A 147 104.63 -73.66 17.13
N LEU A 148 104.58 -74.49 18.17
CA LEU A 148 103.33 -75.08 18.68
C LEU A 148 102.42 -74.01 19.27
N GLN A 149 102.95 -73.10 20.09
CA GLN A 149 102.19 -71.98 20.67
C GLN A 149 101.62 -71.06 19.57
N GLU A 150 102.44 -70.62 18.62
CA GLU A 150 101.99 -69.85 17.45
C GLU A 150 100.88 -70.58 16.66
N ASN A 151 101.00 -71.90 16.48
CA ASN A 151 99.96 -72.68 15.79
C ASN A 151 98.66 -72.78 16.63
N GLU A 152 98.73 -72.86 17.96
CA GLU A 152 97.55 -72.75 18.81
C GLU A 152 96.90 -71.37 18.74
N GLU A 153 97.67 -70.29 18.88
CA GLU A 153 97.17 -68.92 18.84
C GLU A 153 96.54 -68.60 17.48
N LYS A 154 97.17 -69.03 16.39
CA LYS A 154 96.62 -69.00 15.03
C LYS A 154 95.30 -69.77 14.88
N ASN A 155 95.09 -70.86 15.62
CA ASN A 155 93.84 -71.61 15.58
C ASN A 155 92.76 -70.97 16.49
N LYS A 156 93.14 -70.40 17.64
CA LYS A 156 92.26 -69.57 18.49
C LYS A 156 91.75 -68.35 17.70
N LEU A 157 92.65 -67.63 17.00
CA LEU A 157 92.32 -66.51 16.12
C LEU A 157 91.39 -66.93 14.95
N LYS A 158 91.58 -68.11 14.35
CA LYS A 158 90.66 -68.63 13.32
C LYS A 158 89.25 -68.90 13.86
N SER A 159 89.11 -69.40 15.10
CA SER A 159 87.78 -69.55 15.72
C SER A 159 87.15 -68.17 15.89
N ASN A 160 87.85 -67.25 16.57
CA ASN A 160 87.34 -65.90 16.81
C ASN A 160 86.91 -65.20 15.50
N ILE A 161 87.66 -65.37 14.40
CA ILE A 161 87.29 -64.83 13.07
C ILE A 161 86.04 -65.50 12.48
N LYS A 162 85.82 -66.80 12.71
CA LYS A 162 84.60 -67.51 12.31
C LYS A 162 83.40 -67.06 13.15
N ASP A 163 83.59 -66.95 14.46
CA ASP A 163 82.53 -66.64 15.42
C ASP A 163 82.08 -65.17 15.27
N LEU A 164 83.02 -64.24 15.05
CA LEU A 164 82.74 -62.85 14.66
C LEU A 164 82.06 -62.73 13.28
N LYS A 165 82.33 -63.65 12.34
CA LYS A 165 81.63 -63.68 11.05
C LYS A 165 80.18 -64.12 11.20
N SER A 166 79.90 -65.16 11.99
CA SER A 166 78.52 -65.55 12.31
C SER A 166 77.78 -64.38 12.95
N ALA A 167 78.33 -63.80 14.03
CA ALA A 167 77.71 -62.67 14.71
C ALA A 167 77.48 -61.44 13.81
N LEU A 168 78.34 -61.20 12.82
CA LEU A 168 78.16 -60.15 11.82
C LEU A 168 77.05 -60.49 10.81
N GLU A 169 76.97 -61.74 10.37
CA GLU A 169 75.95 -62.25 9.45
C GLU A 169 74.56 -62.24 10.13
N ASP A 170 74.48 -62.75 11.37
CA ASP A 170 73.32 -62.67 12.27
C ASP A 170 72.89 -61.21 12.56
N SER A 171 73.85 -60.29 12.74
CA SER A 171 73.60 -58.84 12.88
C SER A 171 73.19 -58.16 11.56
N SER A 172 73.41 -58.81 10.42
CA SER A 172 73.01 -58.30 9.10
C SER A 172 71.61 -58.77 8.71
N THR A 173 71.25 -60.02 9.01
CA THR A 173 69.91 -60.60 8.76
C THR A 173 68.86 -59.96 9.67
N THR A 174 69.09 -59.92 10.98
CA THR A 174 68.20 -59.24 11.94
C THR A 174 67.99 -57.76 11.61
N ARG A 175 69.01 -57.08 11.05
CA ARG A 175 68.91 -55.70 10.58
C ARG A 175 68.07 -55.57 9.30
N ALA A 176 68.18 -56.52 8.37
CA ALA A 176 67.34 -56.57 7.19
C ALA A 176 65.85 -56.81 7.56
N GLU A 177 65.58 -57.75 8.47
CA GLU A 177 64.25 -58.02 9.00
C GLU A 177 63.65 -56.80 9.74
N ALA A 178 64.48 -56.09 10.52
CA ALA A 178 64.10 -54.83 11.15
C ALA A 178 63.76 -53.73 10.12
N THR A 179 64.46 -53.65 8.98
CA THR A 179 64.10 -52.70 7.92
C THR A 179 62.80 -53.06 7.21
N VAL A 180 62.57 -54.35 6.88
CA VAL A 180 61.32 -54.79 6.24
C VAL A 180 60.11 -54.52 7.13
N THR A 181 60.19 -54.87 8.41
CA THR A 181 59.10 -54.63 9.37
C THR A 181 58.86 -53.13 9.61
N ALA A 182 59.90 -52.29 9.56
CA ALA A 182 59.73 -50.84 9.61
C ALA A 182 58.99 -50.28 8.38
N ASP A 183 59.26 -50.79 7.18
CA ASP A 183 58.58 -50.37 5.94
C ASP A 183 57.11 -50.84 5.90
N GLU A 184 56.80 -52.04 6.37
CA GLU A 184 55.41 -52.50 6.52
C GLU A 184 54.62 -51.64 7.53
N LEU A 185 55.26 -51.26 8.63
CA LEU A 185 54.68 -50.33 9.62
C LEU A 185 54.50 -48.92 9.04
N SER A 186 55.44 -48.45 8.19
CA SER A 186 55.32 -47.20 7.45
C SER A 186 54.13 -47.22 6.48
N LEU A 187 53.97 -48.30 5.71
CA LEU A 187 52.87 -48.47 4.75
C LEU A 187 51.51 -48.58 5.45
N THR A 188 51.41 -49.34 6.56
CA THR A 188 50.16 -49.46 7.32
C THR A 188 49.77 -48.15 8.02
N LYS A 189 50.74 -47.41 8.56
CA LYS A 189 50.55 -46.02 9.05
C LYS A 189 50.03 -45.09 7.95
N GLN A 190 50.59 -45.17 6.73
CA GLN A 190 50.14 -44.35 5.60
C GLN A 190 48.71 -44.72 5.15
N LYS A 191 48.34 -46.01 5.16
CA LYS A 191 46.97 -46.48 4.90
C LYS A 191 45.98 -45.98 5.95
N MET A 192 46.32 -46.08 7.25
CA MET A 192 45.49 -45.54 8.34
C MET A 192 45.34 -44.02 8.26
N GLN A 193 46.41 -43.29 7.94
CA GLN A 193 46.35 -41.83 7.80
C GLN A 193 45.45 -41.38 6.63
N ARG A 194 45.42 -42.13 5.51
CA ARG A 194 44.45 -41.91 4.43
C ARG A 194 43.02 -42.11 4.92
N ARG A 195 42.72 -43.23 5.60
CA ARG A 195 41.36 -43.47 6.13
C ARG A 195 40.91 -42.45 7.18
N ILE A 196 41.83 -41.89 7.98
CA ILE A 196 41.56 -40.77 8.89
C ILE A 196 41.15 -39.51 8.13
N ASN A 197 41.73 -39.24 6.96
CA ASN A 197 41.38 -38.07 6.15
C ASN A 197 40.03 -38.28 5.44
N GLU A 198 39.83 -39.45 4.80
CA GLU A 198 38.55 -39.83 4.17
C GLU A 198 37.36 -39.67 5.13
N LEU A 199 37.50 -40.12 6.38
CA LEU A 199 36.46 -40.02 7.42
C LEU A 199 36.23 -38.60 7.94
N LYS A 200 37.25 -37.72 7.93
CA LYS A 200 37.04 -36.30 8.22
C LYS A 200 36.20 -35.66 7.13
N GLU A 201 36.59 -35.84 5.87
CA GLU A 201 35.84 -35.31 4.73
C GLU A 201 34.40 -35.86 4.68
N GLU A 202 34.17 -37.11 5.09
CA GLU A 202 32.84 -37.70 5.21
C GLU A 202 32.03 -37.05 6.35
N CYS A 203 32.64 -36.83 7.51
CA CYS A 203 32.03 -36.14 8.65
C CYS A 203 31.72 -34.66 8.35
N ASP A 204 32.65 -33.95 7.69
CA ASP A 204 32.51 -32.54 7.32
C ASP A 204 31.47 -32.35 6.19
N ARG A 205 31.34 -33.32 5.27
CA ARG A 205 30.23 -33.38 4.29
C ARG A 205 28.88 -33.57 4.98
N GLU A 206 28.75 -34.50 5.91
CA GLU A 206 27.49 -34.72 6.65
C GLU A 206 27.10 -33.53 7.53
N LYS A 207 28.08 -32.86 8.17
CA LYS A 207 27.87 -31.58 8.87
C LYS A 207 27.34 -30.48 7.96
N SER A 208 27.90 -30.35 6.76
CA SER A 208 27.45 -29.37 5.76
C SER A 208 26.02 -29.66 5.29
N LEU A 209 25.70 -30.93 5.02
CA LEU A 209 24.35 -31.37 4.67
C LEU A 209 23.35 -31.15 5.81
N ARG A 210 23.71 -31.45 7.07
CA ARG A 210 22.88 -31.12 8.23
C ARG A 210 22.64 -29.61 8.32
N LYS A 211 23.68 -28.78 8.24
CA LYS A 211 23.57 -27.31 8.35
C LYS A 211 22.63 -26.73 7.27
N SER A 212 22.75 -27.19 6.03
CA SER A 212 21.86 -26.75 4.94
C SER A 212 20.40 -27.19 5.16
N LEU A 213 20.19 -28.38 5.75
CA LEU A 213 18.88 -28.86 6.14
C LEU A 213 18.31 -28.11 7.37
N GLU A 214 19.15 -27.69 8.32
CA GLU A 214 18.78 -26.84 9.46
C GLU A 214 18.33 -25.45 8.97
N GLU A 215 19.06 -24.86 8.03
CA GLU A 215 18.68 -23.60 7.37
C GLU A 215 17.31 -23.74 6.67
N SER A 216 17.12 -24.78 5.86
CA SER A 216 15.85 -25.05 5.19
C SER A 216 14.69 -25.33 6.18
N HIS A 217 14.95 -26.07 7.26
CA HIS A 217 13.97 -26.34 8.32
C HIS A 217 13.57 -25.08 9.09
N ASN A 218 14.51 -24.14 9.32
CA ASN A 218 14.22 -22.87 9.96
C ASN A 218 13.32 -21.97 9.10
N THR A 219 13.60 -21.85 7.80
CA THR A 219 12.71 -21.12 6.86
C THR A 219 11.32 -21.78 6.77
N LEU A 220 11.24 -23.11 6.85
CA LEU A 220 9.97 -23.82 6.87
C LEU A 220 9.19 -23.60 8.19
N MET A 221 9.88 -23.55 9.34
CA MET A 221 9.30 -23.17 10.62
C MET A 221 8.80 -21.71 10.64
N GLU A 222 9.42 -20.82 9.88
CA GLU A 222 8.99 -19.43 9.69
C GLU A 222 7.68 -19.38 8.88
N ARG A 223 7.65 -19.99 7.69
CA ARG A 223 6.45 -20.15 6.86
C ARG A 223 5.28 -20.80 7.62
N VAL A 224 5.55 -21.74 8.53
CA VAL A 224 4.54 -22.34 9.42
C VAL A 224 3.90 -21.29 10.33
N ARG A 225 4.68 -20.42 10.96
CA ARG A 225 4.16 -19.35 11.84
C ARG A 225 3.36 -18.31 11.05
N ASP A 226 3.82 -17.98 9.85
CA ASP A 226 3.10 -17.06 8.95
C ASP A 226 1.74 -17.65 8.55
N MET A 227 1.68 -18.96 8.26
CA MET A 227 0.43 -19.67 7.98
C MET A 227 -0.48 -19.79 9.21
N GLU A 228 0.07 -20.05 10.39
CA GLU A 228 -0.69 -20.04 11.65
C GLU A 228 -1.32 -18.65 11.90
N ALA A 229 -0.57 -17.57 11.65
CA ALA A 229 -1.06 -16.20 11.75
C ALA A 229 -2.13 -15.87 10.68
N LEU A 230 -1.96 -16.35 9.45
CA LEU A 230 -2.95 -16.20 8.37
C LEU A 230 -4.26 -16.92 8.70
N VAL A 231 -4.21 -18.22 9.05
CA VAL A 231 -5.40 -18.98 9.52
C VAL A 231 -6.09 -18.23 10.66
N GLU A 232 -5.34 -17.83 11.69
CA GLU A 232 -5.89 -17.15 12.85
C GLU A 232 -6.39 -15.71 12.54
N SER A 233 -6.11 -15.16 11.36
CA SER A 233 -6.74 -13.94 10.83
C SER A 233 -8.02 -14.24 10.04
N GLU A 234 -7.99 -15.24 9.15
CA GLU A 234 -9.14 -15.68 8.33
C GLU A 234 -10.27 -16.18 9.25
N ARG A 235 -9.96 -16.91 10.34
CA ARG A 235 -10.93 -17.30 11.40
C ARG A 235 -11.64 -16.13 12.05
N LYS A 236 -10.94 -15.01 12.25
CA LYS A 236 -11.55 -13.80 12.82
C LYS A 236 -12.47 -13.13 11.82
N GLU A 237 -12.13 -13.14 10.54
CA GLU A 237 -12.98 -12.66 9.46
C GLU A 237 -14.22 -13.55 9.27
N VAL A 238 -14.08 -14.88 9.18
CA VAL A 238 -15.20 -15.86 9.20
C VAL A 238 -16.14 -15.58 10.37
N LYS A 239 -15.59 -15.43 11.58
CA LYS A 239 -16.39 -15.15 12.78
C LYS A 239 -17.10 -13.79 12.71
N SER A 240 -16.44 -12.75 12.22
CA SER A 240 -17.03 -11.42 12.07
C SER A 240 -18.15 -11.42 11.03
N LEU A 241 -17.90 -11.99 9.84
CA LEU A 241 -18.91 -12.11 8.78
C LEU A 241 -20.08 -12.99 9.20
N SER A 242 -19.84 -14.07 9.94
CA SER A 242 -20.92 -14.90 10.51
C SER A 242 -21.79 -14.12 11.49
N MET A 243 -21.19 -13.28 12.35
CA MET A 243 -21.92 -12.37 13.25
C MET A 243 -22.67 -11.27 12.49
N ASP A 244 -22.06 -10.63 11.50
CA ASP A 244 -22.69 -9.65 10.61
C ASP A 244 -23.91 -10.25 9.90
N CYS A 245 -23.75 -11.41 9.27
CA CYS A 245 -24.82 -12.13 8.58
C CYS A 245 -25.94 -12.55 9.54
N GLN A 246 -25.63 -12.88 10.80
CA GLN A 246 -26.65 -13.12 11.83
C GLN A 246 -27.39 -11.83 12.22
N SER A 247 -26.68 -10.70 12.38
CA SER A 247 -27.31 -9.41 12.67
C SER A 247 -28.21 -8.95 11.51
N LEU A 248 -27.74 -9.06 10.26
CA LEU A 248 -28.50 -8.72 9.07
C LEU A 248 -29.75 -9.60 8.89
N ARG A 249 -29.68 -10.90 9.25
CA ARG A 249 -30.86 -11.79 9.30
C ARG A 249 -31.88 -11.32 10.34
N ASN A 250 -31.43 -10.90 11.53
CA ASN A 250 -32.31 -10.35 12.57
C ASN A 250 -32.94 -9.02 12.14
N ASP A 251 -32.16 -8.09 11.59
CA ASP A 251 -32.64 -6.82 11.06
C ASP A 251 -33.67 -7.02 9.95
N ALA A 252 -33.39 -7.91 8.98
CA ALA A 252 -34.32 -8.22 7.90
C ALA A 252 -35.61 -8.87 8.42
N LEU A 253 -35.56 -9.66 9.51
CA LEU A 253 -36.77 -10.18 10.16
C LEU A 253 -37.56 -9.09 10.87
N ASN A 254 -36.90 -8.17 11.58
CA ASN A 254 -37.55 -7.04 12.27
C ASN A 254 -38.27 -6.12 11.27
N VAL A 255 -37.58 -5.68 10.21
CA VAL A 255 -38.18 -4.80 9.18
C VAL A 255 -39.32 -5.54 8.42
N ARG A 256 -39.19 -6.85 8.17
CA ARG A 256 -40.29 -7.65 7.57
C ARG A 256 -41.51 -7.75 8.50
N GLU A 257 -41.34 -7.67 9.81
CA GLU A 257 -42.46 -7.66 10.77
C GLU A 257 -43.09 -6.26 10.91
N GLU A 258 -42.27 -5.20 10.93
CA GLU A 258 -42.74 -3.80 10.84
C GLU A 258 -43.53 -3.54 9.54
N LEU A 259 -43.09 -4.14 8.42
CA LEU A 259 -43.80 -4.10 7.14
C LEU A 259 -45.18 -4.75 7.25
N LYS A 260 -45.30 -5.96 7.78
CA LYS A 260 -46.60 -6.61 8.01
C LYS A 260 -47.50 -5.81 8.93
N GLN A 261 -46.96 -5.22 10.00
CA GLN A 261 -47.74 -4.41 10.94
C GLN A 261 -48.25 -3.12 10.28
N THR A 262 -47.41 -2.46 9.47
CA THR A 262 -47.80 -1.27 8.69
C THR A 262 -48.86 -1.63 7.64
N GLN A 263 -48.70 -2.75 6.94
CA GLN A 263 -49.69 -3.26 5.98
C GLN A 263 -51.01 -3.57 6.69
N ALA A 264 -51.00 -4.29 7.81
CA ALA A 264 -52.20 -4.61 8.58
C ALA A 264 -52.92 -3.36 9.15
N GLN A 265 -52.17 -2.30 9.51
CA GLN A 265 -52.74 -1.00 9.89
C GLN A 265 -53.44 -0.32 8.71
N ARG A 266 -52.75 -0.21 7.56
CA ARG A 266 -53.31 0.32 6.31
C ARG A 266 -54.57 -0.43 5.90
N ASP A 267 -54.50 -1.76 5.90
CA ASP A 267 -55.60 -2.66 5.51
C ASP A 267 -56.72 -2.66 6.54
N SER A 268 -56.51 -2.15 7.76
CA SER A 268 -57.61 -1.79 8.68
C SER A 268 -58.22 -0.47 8.28
N MET A 269 -57.44 0.60 8.18
CA MET A 269 -57.96 1.94 7.87
C MET A 269 -58.69 1.99 6.52
N GLU A 270 -58.27 1.22 5.52
CA GLU A 270 -59.00 1.06 4.26
C GLU A 270 -60.36 0.37 4.46
N ARG A 271 -60.45 -0.67 5.31
CA ARG A 271 -61.73 -1.30 5.68
C ARG A 271 -62.60 -0.37 6.50
N ASP A 272 -62.02 0.32 7.48
CA ASP A 272 -62.71 1.25 8.38
C ASP A 272 -63.26 2.46 7.60
N TYR A 273 -62.52 2.98 6.61
CA TYR A 273 -62.98 3.99 5.65
C TYR A 273 -64.09 3.47 4.74
N ASN A 274 -63.94 2.29 4.15
CA ASN A 274 -64.97 1.70 3.30
C ASN A 274 -66.25 1.38 4.10
N GLU A 275 -66.15 0.93 5.35
CA GLU A 275 -67.30 0.71 6.23
C GLU A 275 -67.95 2.04 6.63
N ALA A 276 -67.17 3.07 6.96
CA ALA A 276 -67.70 4.41 7.24
C ALA A 276 -68.38 5.05 6.01
N PHE A 277 -67.80 4.90 4.82
CA PHE A 277 -68.39 5.36 3.55
C PHE A 277 -69.68 4.62 3.23
N MET A 278 -69.67 3.27 3.28
CA MET A 278 -70.87 2.46 3.07
C MET A 278 -71.93 2.76 4.11
N LYS A 279 -71.56 2.95 5.38
CA LYS A 279 -72.49 3.35 6.44
C LYS A 279 -73.09 4.73 6.16
N LYS A 280 -72.29 5.72 5.80
CA LYS A 280 -72.82 7.05 5.41
C LYS A 280 -73.76 6.95 4.21
N TRP A 281 -73.42 6.14 3.21
CA TRP A 281 -74.29 5.89 2.07
C TRP A 281 -75.60 5.20 2.47
N TYR A 282 -75.55 4.21 3.38
CA TYR A 282 -76.75 3.61 3.97
C TYR A 282 -77.53 4.60 4.84
N ASP A 283 -76.89 5.45 5.63
CA ASP A 283 -77.54 6.45 6.49
C ASP A 283 -78.20 7.56 5.65
N ASP A 284 -77.59 7.99 4.54
CA ASP A 284 -78.18 8.94 3.59
C ASP A 284 -79.26 8.29 2.69
N LEU A 285 -79.10 7.01 2.33
CA LEU A 285 -80.17 6.21 1.70
C LEU A 285 -81.34 5.99 2.66
N ILE A 286 -81.08 5.75 3.96
CA ILE A 286 -82.09 5.69 5.01
C ILE A 286 -82.75 7.05 5.15
N LYS A 287 -82.02 8.18 5.19
CA LYS A 287 -82.64 9.53 5.19
C LYS A 287 -83.48 9.79 3.95
N GLN A 288 -83.06 9.34 2.76
CA GLN A 288 -83.90 9.46 1.56
C GLN A 288 -85.12 8.56 1.62
N LEU A 289 -84.98 7.34 2.14
CA LEU A 289 -86.09 6.43 2.41
C LEU A 289 -86.99 6.93 3.55
N GLU A 290 -86.48 7.70 4.51
CA GLU A 290 -87.21 8.36 5.60
C GLU A 290 -87.90 9.63 5.12
N GLN A 291 -87.29 10.45 4.27
CA GLN A 291 -87.95 11.56 3.60
C GLN A 291 -89.04 11.05 2.65
N THR A 292 -88.74 9.99 1.90
CA THR A 292 -89.73 9.29 1.08
C THR A 292 -90.79 8.62 1.94
N GLN A 293 -90.44 8.09 3.12
CA GLN A 293 -91.36 7.52 4.10
C GLN A 293 -92.09 8.60 4.91
N VAL A 294 -91.65 9.86 4.93
CA VAL A 294 -92.37 11.01 5.49
C VAL A 294 -93.31 11.61 4.44
N ILE A 295 -92.96 11.60 3.16
CA ILE A 295 -93.90 11.85 2.05
C ILE A 295 -94.93 10.72 2.01
N VAL A 296 -94.48 9.47 2.14
CA VAL A 296 -95.32 8.28 2.24
C VAL A 296 -95.97 8.15 3.63
N ASP A 297 -95.57 8.90 4.66
CA ASP A 297 -96.27 9.05 5.96
C ASP A 297 -97.09 10.34 6.06
N GLN A 298 -97.01 11.24 5.09
CA GLN A 298 -98.03 12.26 4.82
C GLN A 298 -99.13 11.66 3.93
N GLN A 299 -98.74 10.82 2.96
CA GLN A 299 -99.66 9.92 2.26
C GLN A 299 -100.17 8.81 3.19
N LYS A 300 -99.41 8.30 4.17
CA LYS A 300 -99.93 7.37 5.18
C LYS A 300 -100.60 8.09 6.33
N THR A 301 -100.35 9.34 6.74
CA THR A 301 -101.29 10.01 7.67
C THR A 301 -102.63 10.21 6.97
N THR A 302 -102.66 10.71 5.74
CA THR A 302 -103.90 10.74 4.96
C THR A 302 -104.48 9.34 4.65
N ASN A 303 -103.67 8.28 4.62
CA ASN A 303 -104.13 6.87 4.60
C ASN A 303 -104.14 6.18 6.00
N LYS A 304 -104.11 6.93 7.12
CA LYS A 304 -104.12 6.44 8.52
C LYS A 304 -105.19 7.17 9.33
N ASP A 305 -105.53 8.39 8.95
CA ASP A 305 -106.92 8.86 8.96
C ASP A 305 -107.87 7.83 8.26
N LEU A 306 -107.34 6.99 7.36
CA LEU A 306 -108.00 5.83 6.74
C LEU A 306 -107.53 4.43 7.24
N LYS A 307 -106.61 4.33 8.22
CA LYS A 307 -106.02 3.03 8.67
C LYS A 307 -105.50 2.94 10.11
N GLU A 308 -105.58 3.99 10.94
CA GLU A 308 -105.95 3.83 12.35
C GLU A 308 -107.45 3.46 12.50
N GLN A 309 -108.17 3.38 11.37
CA GLN A 309 -109.31 2.47 11.21
C GLN A 309 -108.93 0.97 11.24
N ASN A 310 -107.64 0.58 11.15
CA ASN A 310 -107.25 -0.82 10.99
C ASN A 310 -105.86 -1.22 11.58
N GLU A 311 -105.93 -1.77 12.80
CA GLU A 311 -105.06 -2.83 13.37
C GLU A 311 -103.73 -2.44 14.08
N HIS A 312 -103.22 -3.40 14.87
CA HIS A 312 -102.40 -3.20 16.07
C HIS A 312 -101.48 -4.43 16.32
N LEU A 313 -100.31 -4.24 16.99
CA LEU A 313 -99.43 -5.27 17.65
C LEU A 313 -98.23 -5.95 16.90
N THR A 314 -97.01 -5.74 17.43
CA THR A 314 -95.93 -6.73 17.81
C THR A 314 -95.08 -7.54 16.78
N LEU A 315 -93.91 -8.16 17.09
CA LEU A 315 -92.68 -7.80 17.89
C LEU A 315 -91.53 -8.89 17.81
N ASN A 316 -90.23 -8.49 17.78
CA ASN A 316 -88.95 -9.13 18.29
C ASN A 316 -88.43 -10.61 18.02
N GLY A 317 -87.14 -10.77 17.60
CA GLY A 317 -85.98 -11.22 18.46
C GLY A 317 -85.11 -12.53 18.28
N ILE A 318 -83.74 -12.42 18.44
CA ILE A 318 -82.73 -13.35 19.12
C ILE A 318 -82.12 -14.63 18.39
N VAL A 319 -81.00 -15.32 18.81
CA VAL A 319 -79.50 -15.06 18.83
C VAL A 319 -78.59 -16.24 19.38
N PHE A 320 -77.24 -16.29 19.11
CA PHE A 320 -76.02 -16.85 19.89
C PHE A 320 -75.20 -18.21 19.62
N ARG A 321 -73.82 -18.13 19.55
CA ARG A 321 -72.66 -18.77 20.38
C ARG A 321 -71.83 -20.14 20.18
N ALA A 322 -70.49 -20.07 19.85
CA ALA A 322 -69.12 -20.63 20.34
C ALA A 322 -68.57 -22.11 20.73
N TRP A 323 -67.20 -22.39 20.62
CA TRP A 323 -66.14 -23.05 21.56
C TRP A 323 -65.08 -24.27 21.24
N LEU A 324 -64.06 -24.62 22.13
CA LEU A 324 -62.59 -25.20 22.04
C LEU A 324 -62.22 -26.78 22.25
N GLN A 325 -61.01 -27.49 22.46
CA GLN A 325 -59.45 -27.46 22.65
C GLN A 325 -58.76 -28.95 22.63
N CYS A 326 -57.49 -29.52 22.89
CA CYS A 326 -55.96 -29.32 23.08
C CYS A 326 -55.03 -30.66 23.36
N SER A 327 -53.62 -30.77 23.24
CA SER A 327 -52.53 -31.74 23.88
C SER A 327 -51.32 -32.39 22.99
N VAL A 328 -50.19 -33.19 23.28
CA VAL A 328 -49.04 -33.60 24.29
C VAL A 328 -48.13 -34.88 23.79
N TRP A 329 -46.87 -35.46 24.07
CA TRP A 329 -45.40 -35.25 24.57
C TRP A 329 -44.31 -36.49 24.49
N ARG A 330 -42.92 -36.31 24.60
CA ARG A 330 -41.72 -37.18 25.16
C ARG A 330 -40.55 -37.96 24.31
N ARG A 331 -39.41 -38.57 24.87
CA ARG A 331 -38.04 -38.93 24.18
C ARG A 331 -37.01 -40.19 24.56
N PRO A 332 -35.60 -40.23 24.80
CA PRO A 332 -34.52 -41.25 24.29
C PRO A 332 -33.27 -41.86 25.17
N MET A 333 -32.30 -42.76 24.66
CA MET A 333 -30.96 -43.33 25.25
C MET A 333 -30.10 -44.35 24.30
N VAL A 334 -28.82 -44.98 24.31
CA VAL A 334 -27.33 -45.05 24.82
C VAL A 334 -26.36 -45.92 23.81
N SER A 335 -25.08 -46.51 23.85
CA SER A 335 -23.78 -46.81 24.67
C SER A 335 -22.45 -47.34 23.86
N VAL A 336 -21.28 -47.82 24.45
CA VAL A 336 -19.87 -48.20 23.83
C VAL A 336 -18.91 -49.16 24.71
N PRO A 337 -17.50 -49.43 24.68
CA PRO A 337 -16.27 -49.64 23.74
C PRO A 337 -15.10 -50.75 24.12
N ASN A 338 -13.90 -50.99 23.42
CA ASN A 338 -12.62 -51.75 23.90
C ASN A 338 -11.19 -51.74 23.12
N CYS A 339 -9.99 -52.17 23.69
CA CYS A 339 -8.54 -52.27 23.14
C CYS A 339 -7.50 -53.19 23.99
N PRO A 340 -6.08 -53.23 24.09
CA PRO A 340 -4.76 -52.94 23.35
C PRO A 340 -3.48 -53.97 23.53
N SER A 341 -2.17 -53.75 23.05
CA SER A 341 -0.80 -54.28 23.61
C SER A 341 0.57 -54.16 22.76
N ALA A 342 1.82 -54.56 23.24
CA ALA A 342 3.21 -54.16 22.72
C ALA A 342 4.54 -55.11 22.64
N PRO A 343 5.77 -54.91 23.27
CA PRO A 343 7.12 -54.67 22.59
C PRO A 343 8.50 -55.40 23.03
N ILE A 344 9.70 -54.86 22.60
CA ILE A 344 11.16 -54.86 23.11
C ILE A 344 12.28 -55.95 22.77
N ARG A 345 13.53 -55.55 22.33
CA ARG A 345 14.90 -55.68 23.04
C ARG A 345 16.23 -55.85 22.19
N TRP A 346 17.41 -55.65 22.82
CA TRP A 346 18.82 -55.46 22.33
C TRP A 346 19.84 -56.59 22.70
N LYS A 347 21.06 -56.66 22.08
CA LYS A 347 22.43 -56.57 22.74
C LYS A 347 23.68 -56.80 21.82
N ALA A 348 24.89 -56.61 22.38
CA ALA A 348 26.26 -56.83 21.81
C ALA A 348 27.18 -57.56 22.86
N GLU A 349 28.54 -57.67 22.84
CA GLU A 349 29.66 -56.88 22.26
C GLU A 349 31.07 -57.55 22.45
N ALA A 350 32.18 -56.92 21.96
CA ALA A 350 33.59 -56.96 22.46
C ALA A 350 34.49 -58.24 22.25
N THR A 351 35.86 -58.27 22.25
CA THR A 351 36.98 -57.29 22.05
C THR A 351 38.34 -58.01 21.76
N VAL A 352 39.42 -57.24 21.44
CA VAL A 352 40.86 -57.66 21.37
C VAL A 352 41.61 -57.07 22.60
N THR A 353 42.86 -57.35 22.99
CA THR A 353 44.21 -56.97 22.44
C THR A 353 45.32 -57.70 23.26
N ALA A 354 46.62 -57.79 22.93
CA ALA A 354 47.50 -57.41 21.80
C ALA A 354 47.92 -55.91 21.67
N ASP A 355 49.06 -55.50 22.25
CA ASP A 355 49.09 -54.19 22.97
C ASP A 355 50.09 -53.07 22.58
N GLU A 356 51.40 -53.27 22.31
CA GLU A 356 52.34 -52.10 22.27
C GLU A 356 52.72 -51.54 20.89
N LEU A 357 53.17 -52.35 19.92
CA LEU A 357 53.11 -51.95 18.50
C LEU A 357 51.66 -51.80 18.02
N SER A 358 50.74 -52.46 18.74
CA SER A 358 49.34 -52.12 18.69
C SER A 358 49.09 -50.70 19.22
N LEU A 359 49.63 -50.23 20.35
CA LEU A 359 49.30 -48.93 20.96
C LEU A 359 49.35 -47.74 19.99
N THR A 360 50.27 -47.70 19.03
CA THR A 360 50.30 -46.68 17.97
C THR A 360 49.25 -46.93 16.87
N LYS A 361 49.16 -48.15 16.35
CA LYS A 361 48.11 -48.64 15.43
C LYS A 361 46.70 -48.49 16.02
N GLN A 362 46.56 -48.60 17.34
CA GLN A 362 45.36 -48.59 18.17
C GLN A 362 45.02 -47.16 18.60
N LYS A 363 45.99 -46.24 18.72
CA LYS A 363 45.74 -44.79 18.74
C LYS A 363 45.19 -44.30 17.39
N MET A 364 45.77 -44.76 16.28
CA MET A 364 45.22 -44.47 14.94
C MET A 364 43.86 -45.14 14.71
N GLN A 365 43.68 -46.39 15.13
CA GLN A 365 42.39 -47.09 15.02
C GLN A 365 41.32 -46.48 15.94
N ARG A 366 41.68 -46.04 17.15
CA ARG A 366 40.79 -45.24 18.01
C ARG A 366 40.38 -43.96 17.29
N ARG A 367 41.32 -43.20 16.70
CA ARG A 367 40.94 -41.99 15.96
C ARG A 367 40.07 -42.28 14.71
N ILE A 368 40.25 -43.43 14.06
CA ILE A 368 39.36 -43.92 12.99
C ILE A 368 37.96 -44.21 13.55
N ASN A 369 37.85 -44.85 14.72
CA ASN A 369 36.57 -45.17 15.35
C ASN A 369 35.87 -43.90 15.86
N GLU A 370 36.58 -43.00 16.56
CA GLU A 370 36.08 -41.70 16.99
C GLU A 370 35.47 -40.90 15.82
N LEU A 371 36.14 -40.88 14.66
CA LEU A 371 35.68 -40.19 13.46
C LEU A 371 34.51 -40.91 12.75
N LYS A 372 34.44 -42.25 12.81
CA LYS A 372 33.26 -43.00 12.39
C LYS A 372 32.07 -42.65 13.26
N GLU A 373 32.21 -42.76 14.58
CA GLU A 373 31.17 -42.41 15.55
C GLU A 373 30.73 -40.94 15.41
N GLU A 374 31.62 -40.03 15.05
CA GLU A 374 31.29 -38.63 14.75
C GLU A 374 30.47 -38.51 13.46
N CYS A 375 30.89 -39.17 12.38
CA CYS A 375 30.16 -39.20 11.11
C CYS A 375 28.79 -39.90 11.23
N ASP A 376 28.71 -41.00 11.98
CA ASP A 376 27.49 -41.76 12.21
C ASP A 376 26.51 -41.01 13.15
N ARG A 377 27.03 -40.23 14.11
CA ARG A 377 26.23 -39.27 14.88
C ARG A 377 25.69 -38.14 13.99
N GLU A 378 26.51 -37.55 13.13
CA GLU A 378 26.07 -36.49 12.20
C GLU A 378 25.03 -37.00 11.19
N LYS A 379 25.21 -38.20 10.64
CA LYS A 379 24.21 -38.91 9.82
C LYS A 379 22.88 -39.13 10.57
N SER A 380 22.96 -39.56 11.82
CA SER A 380 21.78 -39.79 12.66
C SER A 380 21.04 -38.49 12.98
N LEU A 381 21.77 -37.41 13.26
CA LEU A 381 21.21 -36.08 13.47
C LEU A 381 20.56 -35.54 12.18
N ARG A 382 21.23 -35.66 11.03
CA ARG A 382 20.64 -35.27 9.73
C ARG A 382 19.36 -36.05 9.45
N LYS A 383 19.36 -37.37 9.62
CA LYS A 383 18.16 -38.20 9.37
C LYS A 383 16.98 -37.83 10.29
N SER A 384 17.23 -37.61 11.57
CA SER A 384 16.21 -37.16 12.54
C SER A 384 15.64 -35.78 12.15
N LEU A 385 16.50 -34.87 11.70
CA LEU A 385 16.09 -33.57 11.18
C LEU A 385 15.33 -33.68 9.85
N GLU A 386 15.68 -34.62 8.99
CA GLU A 386 15.01 -34.91 7.71
C GLU A 386 13.59 -35.46 7.94
N GLU A 387 13.43 -36.34 8.93
CA GLU A 387 12.12 -36.81 9.42
C GLU A 387 11.28 -35.67 10.00
N SER A 388 11.88 -34.79 10.82
CA SER A 388 11.24 -33.59 11.34
C SER A 388 10.84 -32.60 10.23
N HIS A 389 11.70 -32.36 9.25
CA HIS A 389 11.46 -31.48 8.11
C HIS A 389 10.34 -32.02 7.20
N ASN A 390 10.29 -33.34 6.95
CA ASN A 390 9.21 -33.95 6.20
C ASN A 390 7.86 -33.84 6.93
N THR A 391 7.84 -34.07 8.25
CA THR A 391 6.65 -33.87 9.10
C THR A 391 6.17 -32.41 9.04
N LEU A 392 7.10 -31.45 9.04
CA LEU A 392 6.80 -30.03 8.95
C LEU A 392 6.30 -29.61 7.56
N MET A 393 6.83 -30.21 6.48
CA MET A 393 6.34 -30.03 5.11
C MET A 393 4.92 -30.54 4.94
N GLU A 394 4.56 -31.63 5.62
CA GLU A 394 3.20 -32.16 5.62
C GLU A 394 2.24 -31.22 6.37
N ARG A 395 2.62 -30.77 7.57
CA ARG A 395 1.89 -29.74 8.33
C ARG A 395 1.66 -28.44 7.54
N VAL A 396 2.63 -28.01 6.72
CA VAL A 396 2.46 -26.86 5.81
C VAL A 396 1.36 -27.10 4.79
N ARG A 397 1.32 -28.27 4.14
CA ARG A 397 0.26 -28.60 3.16
C ARG A 397 -1.12 -28.66 3.82
N ASP A 398 -1.20 -29.21 5.03
CA ASP A 398 -2.46 -29.24 5.80
C ASP A 398 -2.94 -27.83 6.14
N MET A 399 -2.04 -26.92 6.52
CA MET A 399 -2.40 -25.52 6.79
C MET A 399 -2.72 -24.74 5.51
N GLU A 400 -2.05 -25.01 4.38
CA GLU A 400 -2.43 -24.46 3.08
C GLU A 400 -3.85 -24.89 2.68
N ALA A 401 -4.20 -26.16 2.89
CA ALA A 401 -5.56 -26.66 2.68
C ALA A 401 -6.59 -26.04 3.63
N LEU A 402 -6.21 -25.78 4.90
CA LEU A 402 -7.07 -25.08 5.87
C LEU A 402 -7.31 -23.61 5.46
N VAL A 403 -6.25 -22.83 5.17
CA VAL A 403 -6.37 -21.45 4.67
C VAL A 403 -7.26 -21.39 3.43
N GLU A 404 -7.04 -22.28 2.47
CA GLU A 404 -7.81 -22.35 1.22
C GLU A 404 -9.25 -22.88 1.41
N SER A 405 -9.57 -23.48 2.57
CA SER A 405 -10.95 -23.82 2.97
C SER A 405 -11.64 -22.65 3.66
N GLU A 406 -10.96 -21.98 4.60
CA GLU A 406 -11.51 -20.84 5.34
C GLU A 406 -11.69 -19.63 4.43
N ARG A 407 -10.82 -19.39 3.45
CA ARG A 407 -11.02 -18.40 2.37
C ARG A 407 -12.28 -18.60 1.56
N LYS A 408 -12.70 -19.86 1.34
CA LYS A 408 -13.96 -20.17 0.66
C LYS A 408 -15.15 -19.89 1.57
N GLU A 409 -15.01 -20.12 2.88
CA GLU A 409 -16.02 -19.75 3.87
C GLU A 409 -16.15 -18.22 4.02
N VAL A 410 -15.06 -17.47 4.16
CA VAL A 410 -15.01 -16.00 4.11
C VAL A 410 -15.72 -15.48 2.86
N LYS A 411 -15.37 -16.01 1.68
CA LYS A 411 -15.99 -15.61 0.42
C LYS A 411 -17.50 -15.92 0.39
N SER A 412 -17.91 -17.10 0.87
CA SER A 412 -19.34 -17.48 0.92
C SER A 412 -20.12 -16.60 1.89
N LEU A 413 -19.59 -16.34 3.09
CA LEU A 413 -20.22 -15.48 4.09
C LEU A 413 -20.26 -14.01 3.64
N SER A 414 -19.23 -13.52 2.94
CA SER A 414 -19.22 -12.18 2.34
C SER A 414 -20.33 -12.02 1.29
N MET A 415 -20.52 -13.04 0.43
CA MET A 415 -21.61 -13.06 -0.55
C MET A 415 -23.00 -13.19 0.10
N ASP A 416 -23.16 -14.03 1.13
CA ASP A 416 -24.36 -14.13 1.97
C ASP A 416 -24.71 -12.77 2.60
N CYS A 417 -23.73 -12.12 3.23
CA CYS A 417 -23.90 -10.83 3.89
C CYS A 417 -24.21 -9.71 2.89
N GLN A 418 -23.65 -9.73 1.68
CA GLN A 418 -24.01 -8.80 0.61
C GLN A 418 -25.46 -9.03 0.15
N SER A 419 -25.87 -10.28 -0.03
CA SER A 419 -27.26 -10.63 -0.38
C SER A 419 -28.24 -10.18 0.72
N LEU A 420 -27.92 -10.43 1.99
CA LEU A 420 -28.72 -10.02 3.15
C LEU A 420 -28.81 -8.49 3.31
N ARG A 421 -27.75 -7.73 2.97
CA ARG A 421 -27.79 -6.27 2.93
C ARG A 421 -28.74 -5.78 1.84
N ASN A 422 -28.72 -6.39 0.65
CA ASN A 422 -29.63 -6.04 -0.44
C ASN A 422 -31.09 -6.38 -0.08
N ASP A 423 -31.35 -7.57 0.47
CA ASP A 423 -32.65 -7.98 0.99
C ASP A 423 -33.19 -6.99 2.04
N ALA A 424 -32.35 -6.58 3.00
CA ALA A 424 -32.74 -5.63 4.05
C ALA A 424 -33.01 -4.22 3.50
N LEU A 425 -32.26 -3.78 2.48
CA LEU A 425 -32.52 -2.51 1.79
C LEU A 425 -33.85 -2.54 1.02
N ASN A 426 -34.12 -3.61 0.27
CA ASN A 426 -35.37 -3.77 -0.48
C ASN A 426 -36.60 -3.74 0.46
N VAL A 427 -36.58 -4.51 1.55
CA VAL A 427 -37.68 -4.51 2.53
C VAL A 427 -37.82 -3.15 3.25
N ARG A 428 -36.71 -2.44 3.53
CA ARG A 428 -36.77 -1.07 4.11
C ARG A 428 -37.43 -0.07 3.16
N GLU A 429 -37.19 -0.18 1.86
CA GLU A 429 -37.84 0.68 0.86
C GLU A 429 -39.32 0.29 0.64
N GLU A 430 -39.67 -1.01 0.62
CA GLU A 430 -41.07 -1.47 0.65
C GLU A 430 -41.82 -0.96 1.89
N LEU A 431 -41.19 -0.99 3.07
CA LEU A 431 -41.72 -0.44 4.32
C LEU A 431 -41.98 1.06 4.19
N LYS A 432 -40.98 1.82 3.75
CA LYS A 432 -41.07 3.26 3.56
C LYS A 432 -42.15 3.66 2.54
N GLN A 433 -42.30 2.92 1.45
CA GLN A 433 -43.36 3.15 0.46
C GLN A 433 -44.75 2.81 1.03
N THR A 434 -44.87 1.71 1.79
CA THR A 434 -46.12 1.34 2.48
C THR A 434 -46.50 2.38 3.54
N GLN A 435 -45.54 2.90 4.30
CA GLN A 435 -45.74 3.98 5.27
C GLN A 435 -46.19 5.26 4.56
N ALA A 436 -45.53 5.69 3.47
CA ALA A 436 -45.94 6.87 2.71
C ALA A 436 -47.37 6.74 2.11
N GLN A 437 -47.77 5.54 1.68
CA GLN A 437 -49.14 5.26 1.23
C GLN A 437 -50.15 5.36 2.38
N ARG A 438 -49.86 4.74 3.53
CA ARG A 438 -50.67 4.83 4.76
C ARG A 438 -50.83 6.28 5.18
N ASP A 439 -49.74 7.03 5.24
CA ASP A 439 -49.70 8.43 5.68
C ASP A 439 -50.32 9.39 4.65
N SER A 440 -50.54 8.95 3.40
CA SER A 440 -51.44 9.64 2.48
C SER A 440 -52.89 9.35 2.83
N MET A 441 -53.30 8.07 2.87
CA MET A 441 -54.70 7.72 3.14
C MET A 441 -55.19 8.21 4.51
N GLU A 442 -54.32 8.30 5.52
CA GLU A 442 -54.65 8.89 6.82
C GLU A 442 -54.89 10.42 6.72
N ARG A 443 -54.15 11.14 5.86
CA ARG A 443 -54.44 12.56 5.57
C ARG A 443 -55.72 12.70 4.76
N ASP A 444 -55.88 11.92 3.70
CA ASP A 444 -57.07 11.92 2.83
C ASP A 444 -58.35 11.60 3.64
N TYR A 445 -58.27 10.67 4.59
CA TYR A 445 -59.32 10.36 5.57
C TYR A 445 -59.63 11.54 6.48
N ASN A 446 -58.61 12.15 7.08
CA ASN A 446 -58.78 13.27 8.03
C ASN A 446 -59.31 14.53 7.33
N GLU A 447 -58.89 14.82 6.10
CA GLU A 447 -59.43 15.92 5.29
C GLU A 447 -60.91 15.67 4.94
N ALA A 448 -61.28 14.47 4.49
CA ALA A 448 -62.67 14.10 4.23
C ALA A 448 -63.56 14.14 5.49
N TYR A 449 -62.99 13.78 6.65
CA TYR A 449 -63.68 13.89 7.95
C TYR A 449 -63.87 15.35 8.38
N GLU A 450 -62.85 16.21 8.19
CA GLU A 450 -62.99 17.65 8.40
C GLU A 450 -64.01 18.29 7.46
N GLU A 451 -64.05 17.93 6.18
CA GLU A 451 -65.06 18.40 5.23
C GLU A 451 -66.47 17.98 5.64
N MET A 452 -66.65 16.74 6.12
CA MET A 452 -67.93 16.28 6.67
C MET A 452 -68.38 17.13 7.86
N GLU A 453 -67.49 17.39 8.83
CA GLU A 453 -67.83 18.22 10.00
C GLU A 453 -67.94 19.73 9.66
N ARG A 454 -67.31 20.22 8.59
CA ARG A 454 -67.59 21.56 8.03
C ARG A 454 -68.99 21.61 7.39
N MET A 455 -69.34 20.63 6.55
CA MET A 455 -70.64 20.54 5.88
C MET A 455 -71.80 20.40 6.87
N LYS A 456 -71.59 19.63 7.95
CA LYS A 456 -72.54 19.50 9.07
C LYS A 456 -72.79 20.82 9.79
N ARG A 457 -71.74 21.57 10.14
CA ARG A 457 -71.88 22.93 10.73
C ARG A 457 -72.60 23.89 9.78
N ASN A 458 -72.35 23.80 8.47
CA ASN A 458 -73.09 24.58 7.47
C ASN A 458 -74.57 24.20 7.45
N PHE A 459 -74.92 22.91 7.54
CA PHE A 459 -76.30 22.45 7.62
C PHE A 459 -77.01 22.89 8.92
N GLU A 460 -76.34 22.80 10.06
CA GLU A 460 -76.82 23.31 11.36
C GLU A 460 -77.09 24.83 11.31
N THR A 461 -76.25 25.58 10.60
CA THR A 461 -76.46 27.01 10.33
C THR A 461 -77.67 27.24 9.41
N MET A 462 -77.75 26.51 8.29
CA MET A 462 -78.87 26.64 7.34
C MET A 462 -80.23 26.26 7.93
N ASP A 463 -80.29 25.26 8.83
CA ASP A 463 -81.54 24.95 9.53
C ASP A 463 -81.91 26.04 10.54
N SER A 464 -80.93 26.65 11.21
CA SER A 464 -81.15 27.80 12.09
C SER A 464 -81.72 28.99 11.31
N ASP A 465 -81.16 29.31 10.14
CA ASP A 465 -81.69 30.35 9.25
C ASP A 465 -83.10 30.00 8.73
N ARG A 466 -83.33 28.74 8.33
CA ARG A 466 -84.65 28.23 7.94
C ARG A 466 -85.69 28.39 9.06
N GLN A 467 -85.31 28.11 10.31
CA GLN A 467 -86.17 28.33 11.48
C GLN A 467 -86.45 29.81 11.75
N VAL A 468 -85.50 30.72 11.48
CA VAL A 468 -85.72 32.17 11.58
C VAL A 468 -86.68 32.64 10.49
N LEU A 469 -86.48 32.20 9.24
CA LEU A 469 -87.37 32.50 8.12
C LEU A 469 -88.79 31.98 8.35
N MET A 470 -88.95 30.77 8.89
CA MET A 470 -90.27 30.25 9.29
C MET A 470 -90.96 31.14 10.33
N LYS A 471 -90.22 31.62 11.34
CA LYS A 471 -90.77 32.50 12.39
C LYS A 471 -91.22 33.85 11.83
N GLU A 472 -90.47 34.44 10.89
CA GLU A 472 -90.89 35.71 10.26
C GLU A 472 -92.03 35.51 9.25
N LEU A 473 -92.10 34.36 8.56
CA LEU A 473 -93.27 34.00 7.74
C LEU A 473 -94.54 33.82 8.58
N ASP A 474 -94.45 33.15 9.73
CA ASP A 474 -95.57 33.06 10.71
C ASP A 474 -95.95 34.43 11.28
N ARG A 475 -94.97 35.33 11.48
CA ARG A 475 -95.21 36.70 11.94
C ARG A 475 -95.93 37.53 10.88
N LEU A 476 -95.45 37.52 9.64
CA LEU A 476 -96.08 38.17 8.49
C LEU A 476 -97.49 37.62 8.26
N ARG A 477 -97.68 36.29 8.35
CA ARG A 477 -98.99 35.65 8.23
C ARG A 477 -99.98 36.17 9.27
N LYS A 478 -99.57 36.29 10.54
CA LYS A 478 -100.40 36.92 11.59
C LYS A 478 -100.70 38.39 11.31
N GLN A 479 -99.74 39.15 10.77
CA GLN A 479 -99.99 40.55 10.38
C GLN A 479 -101.00 40.66 9.23
N TYR A 480 -100.99 39.73 8.26
CA TYR A 480 -102.04 39.65 7.24
C TYR A 480 -103.39 39.23 7.84
N ASP A 481 -103.44 38.22 8.71
CA ASP A 481 -104.66 37.80 9.40
C ASP A 481 -105.29 38.95 10.23
N ASP A 482 -104.47 39.77 10.89
CA ASP A 482 -104.92 40.93 11.66
C ASP A 482 -105.34 42.11 10.78
N LEU A 483 -104.68 42.33 9.63
CA LEU A 483 -105.10 43.32 8.63
C LEU A 483 -106.45 42.94 8.00
N ILE A 484 -106.69 41.65 7.73
CA ILE A 484 -107.98 41.13 7.26
C ILE A 484 -109.08 41.47 8.26
N LYS A 485 -108.88 41.21 9.56
CA LYS A 485 -109.84 41.57 10.63
C LYS A 485 -110.11 43.07 10.70
N GLN A 486 -109.10 43.91 10.47
CA GLN A 486 -109.28 45.37 10.42
C GLN A 486 -110.13 45.81 9.23
N LEU A 487 -109.95 45.18 8.06
CA LEU A 487 -110.78 45.42 6.88
C LEU A 487 -112.22 44.94 7.08
N GLU A 488 -112.42 43.78 7.71
CA GLU A 488 -113.74 43.26 8.10
C GLU A 488 -114.46 44.20 9.08
N GLN A 489 -113.77 44.69 10.11
CA GLN A 489 -114.32 45.69 11.04
C GLN A 489 -114.67 47.01 10.34
N THR A 490 -113.84 47.44 9.40
CA THR A 490 -114.09 48.66 8.60
C THR A 490 -115.33 48.48 7.71
N GLN A 491 -115.52 47.30 7.11
CA GLN A 491 -116.70 46.99 6.29
C GLN A 491 -118.00 47.07 7.10
N VAL A 492 -118.02 46.55 8.34
CA VAL A 492 -119.19 46.66 9.24
C VAL A 492 -119.55 48.12 9.53
N ILE A 493 -118.56 48.99 9.74
CA ILE A 493 -118.80 50.43 9.97
C ILE A 493 -119.38 51.10 8.71
N VAL A 494 -118.89 50.74 7.53
CA VAL A 494 -119.39 51.27 6.24
C VAL A 494 -120.85 50.86 6.00
N ASP A 495 -121.23 49.61 6.25
CA ASP A 495 -122.62 49.18 6.06
C ASP A 495 -123.58 49.77 7.09
N GLN A 496 -123.14 50.06 8.33
CA GLN A 496 -123.93 50.83 9.31
C GLN A 496 -124.22 52.28 8.85
N GLN A 497 -123.24 52.95 8.23
CA GLN A 497 -123.46 54.30 7.66
C GLN A 497 -124.46 54.29 6.48
N LYS A 498 -124.54 53.15 5.77
CA LYS A 498 -125.36 52.94 4.58
C LYS A 498 -126.85 52.83 4.89
N GLU A 499 -127.22 52.22 6.02
CA GLU A 499 -128.62 52.20 6.50
C GLU A 499 -129.11 53.59 6.86
N MET A 500 -128.28 54.41 7.53
CA MET A 500 -128.67 55.74 7.98
C MET A 500 -129.00 56.68 6.80
N LEU A 501 -128.21 56.62 5.71
CA LEU A 501 -128.49 57.34 4.46
C LEU A 501 -129.74 56.86 3.70
N LEU A 502 -130.28 55.69 4.02
CA LEU A 502 -131.49 55.18 3.38
C LEU A 502 -132.76 55.86 3.93
N ILE A 503 -132.71 56.34 5.17
CA ILE A 503 -133.85 56.98 5.86
C ILE A 503 -134.09 58.39 5.32
N ASP A 504 -133.05 59.24 5.27
CA ASP A 504 -133.14 60.63 4.77
C ASP A 504 -133.65 60.70 3.31
N LYS A 505 -133.31 59.69 2.51
CA LYS A 505 -133.71 59.58 1.11
C LYS A 505 -135.22 59.41 0.91
N VAL A 506 -135.93 58.85 1.89
CA VAL A 506 -137.41 58.73 1.85
C VAL A 506 -138.08 60.07 2.16
N THR A 507 -137.54 60.82 3.14
CA THR A 507 -138.09 62.11 3.57
C THR A 507 -138.03 63.17 2.46
N LEU A 508 -136.92 63.24 1.73
CA LEU A 508 -136.71 64.19 0.63
C LEU A 508 -137.50 63.86 -0.64
N ALA A 509 -137.99 62.63 -0.80
CA ALA A 509 -138.76 62.22 -1.99
C ALA A 509 -140.12 62.93 -2.09
N ASN A 510 -140.76 63.22 -0.96
CA ASN A 510 -142.12 63.79 -0.92
C ASN A 510 -142.16 65.30 -1.28
N GLN A 511 -141.06 66.02 -1.11
CA GLN A 511 -140.96 67.45 -1.45
C GLN A 511 -140.70 67.68 -2.96
N ASN A 512 -140.30 66.66 -3.70
CA ASN A 512 -139.77 66.79 -5.07
C ASN A 512 -140.85 66.78 -6.18
N ASN A 513 -142.14 66.78 -5.82
CA ASN A 513 -143.24 66.89 -6.79
C ASN A 513 -143.67 68.35 -7.08
N GLU A 514 -143.36 69.30 -6.19
CA GLU A 514 -143.72 70.72 -6.40
C GLU A 514 -142.72 71.46 -7.31
N LEU A 515 -141.46 71.01 -7.37
CA LEU A 515 -140.39 71.59 -8.22
C LEU A 515 -140.40 71.10 -9.68
N LYS A 516 -141.53 70.52 -10.13
CA LYS A 516 -141.68 69.89 -11.45
C LYS A 516 -142.20 70.85 -12.53
N THR A 517 -142.73 72.01 -12.14
CA THR A 517 -143.22 73.06 -13.05
C THR A 517 -142.16 74.10 -13.39
N THR A 518 -141.22 74.40 -12.49
CA THR A 518 -140.11 75.34 -12.68
C THR A 518 -139.01 74.80 -13.62
N ASN A 519 -138.95 73.48 -13.83
CA ASN A 519 -137.97 72.82 -14.71
C ASN A 519 -138.23 73.01 -16.22
N LYS A 520 -139.21 73.84 -16.62
CA LYS A 520 -139.48 74.13 -18.03
C LYS A 520 -138.58 75.25 -18.56
N ASP A 521 -138.47 76.36 -17.83
CA ASP A 521 -137.91 77.61 -18.34
C ASP A 521 -136.37 77.65 -18.26
N LEU A 522 -135.76 76.84 -17.37
CA LEU A 522 -134.30 76.61 -17.32
C LEU A 522 -133.77 75.81 -18.52
N LYS A 523 -134.65 75.21 -19.33
CA LYS A 523 -134.24 74.42 -20.50
C LYS A 523 -133.69 75.29 -21.64
N GLU A 524 -134.20 76.52 -21.77
CA GLU A 524 -133.84 77.44 -22.86
C GLU A 524 -132.53 78.22 -22.57
N GLN A 525 -132.08 78.29 -21.32
CA GLN A 525 -130.77 78.87 -20.98
C GLN A 525 -129.58 77.92 -21.20
N ASN A 526 -129.81 76.60 -21.27
CA ASN A 526 -128.72 75.62 -21.40
C ASN A 526 -128.07 75.62 -22.80
N GLU A 527 -128.80 75.99 -23.85
CA GLU A 527 -128.32 75.97 -25.24
C GLU A 527 -127.22 77.03 -25.52
N HIS A 528 -127.11 78.05 -24.67
CA HIS A 528 -126.00 79.03 -24.73
C HIS A 528 -124.73 78.50 -24.05
N LEU A 529 -124.85 77.75 -22.95
CA LEU A 529 -123.71 77.17 -22.23
C LEU A 529 -123.01 76.07 -23.04
N THR A 530 -123.76 75.26 -23.79
CA THR A 530 -123.21 74.17 -24.62
C THR A 530 -122.12 74.64 -25.59
N LYS A 531 -122.24 75.87 -26.13
CA LYS A 531 -121.28 76.46 -27.09
C LYS A 531 -119.96 76.91 -26.43
N LEU A 532 -119.99 77.24 -25.13
CA LEU A 532 -118.78 77.52 -24.35
C LEU A 532 -118.04 76.22 -23.98
N THR A 533 -118.78 75.17 -23.61
CA THR A 533 -118.19 73.87 -23.26
C THR A 533 -117.34 73.28 -24.40
N THR A 534 -117.81 73.40 -25.65
CA THR A 534 -117.07 72.92 -26.84
C THR A 534 -115.74 73.64 -27.09
N CYS A 535 -115.58 74.89 -26.64
CA CYS A 535 -114.32 75.63 -26.79
C CYS A 535 -113.28 75.18 -25.75
N VAL A 536 -113.69 75.05 -24.49
CA VAL A 536 -112.83 74.62 -23.38
C VAL A 536 -112.38 73.16 -23.55
N GLN A 537 -113.20 72.30 -24.15
CA GLN A 537 -112.84 70.90 -24.42
C GLN A 537 -111.62 70.77 -25.36
N SER A 538 -111.53 71.58 -26.42
CA SER A 538 -110.36 71.59 -27.32
C SER A 538 -109.06 72.00 -26.64
N GLU A 539 -109.10 73.03 -25.77
CA GLU A 539 -107.92 73.48 -25.02
C GLU A 539 -107.51 72.47 -23.94
N THR A 540 -108.49 71.82 -23.30
CA THR A 540 -108.25 70.81 -22.25
C THR A 540 -107.50 69.59 -22.80
N GLU A 541 -107.86 69.07 -23.98
CA GLU A 541 -107.12 67.97 -24.61
C GLU A 541 -105.73 68.39 -25.12
N HIS A 542 -105.57 69.64 -25.57
CA HIS A 542 -104.25 70.17 -25.93
C HIS A 542 -103.31 70.23 -24.71
N ILE A 543 -103.79 70.75 -23.58
CA ILE A 543 -103.04 70.83 -22.32
C ILE A 543 -102.71 69.44 -21.77
N LYS A 544 -103.63 68.47 -21.82
CA LYS A 544 -103.35 67.07 -21.44
C LYS A 544 -102.25 66.44 -22.32
N SER A 545 -102.31 66.68 -23.63
CA SER A 545 -101.33 66.14 -24.59
C SER A 545 -99.91 66.69 -24.34
N LEU A 546 -99.81 67.99 -24.01
CA LEU A 546 -98.55 68.61 -23.60
C LEU A 546 -98.05 68.09 -22.25
N HIS A 547 -98.90 68.10 -21.21
CA HIS A 547 -98.53 67.60 -19.87
C HIS A 547 -98.09 66.13 -19.90
N LYS A 548 -98.71 65.29 -20.74
CA LYS A 548 -98.31 63.89 -20.88
C LYS A 548 -96.89 63.77 -21.46
N LYS A 549 -96.57 64.53 -22.51
CA LYS A 549 -95.23 64.53 -23.12
C LYS A 549 -94.17 65.06 -22.15
N GLU A 550 -94.46 66.13 -21.41
CA GLU A 550 -93.55 66.68 -20.41
C GLU A 550 -93.28 65.67 -19.28
N LEU A 551 -94.33 64.98 -18.81
CA LEU A 551 -94.22 63.97 -17.76
C LEU A 551 -93.49 62.69 -18.21
N GLU A 552 -93.67 62.26 -19.46
CA GLU A 552 -92.92 61.14 -20.04
C GLU A 552 -91.44 61.52 -20.28
N ALA A 553 -91.16 62.75 -20.74
CA ALA A 553 -89.80 63.26 -20.87
C ALA A 553 -89.07 63.37 -19.51
N GLU A 554 -89.72 63.94 -18.49
CA GLU A 554 -89.08 64.13 -17.18
C GLU A 554 -88.88 62.77 -16.46
N ARG A 555 -89.79 61.80 -16.64
CA ARG A 555 -89.57 60.42 -16.19
C ARG A 555 -88.34 59.77 -16.84
N SER A 556 -88.11 59.99 -18.14
CA SER A 556 -86.88 59.53 -18.80
C SER A 556 -85.63 60.22 -18.27
N ARG A 557 -85.70 61.51 -17.89
CA ARG A 557 -84.57 62.24 -17.29
C ARG A 557 -84.26 61.79 -15.86
N VAL A 558 -85.28 61.48 -15.06
CA VAL A 558 -85.10 60.90 -13.72
C VAL A 558 -84.47 59.52 -13.81
N ALA A 559 -84.99 58.62 -14.66
CA ALA A 559 -84.44 57.28 -14.82
C ALA A 559 -82.97 57.27 -15.30
N GLU A 560 -82.61 58.17 -16.23
CA GLU A 560 -81.21 58.30 -16.68
C GLU A 560 -80.31 58.90 -15.58
N LYS A 561 -80.83 59.84 -14.77
CA LYS A 561 -80.11 60.37 -13.61
C LYS A 561 -79.89 59.30 -12.53
N GLU A 562 -80.90 58.49 -12.24
CA GLU A 562 -80.80 57.38 -11.28
C GLU A 562 -79.77 56.35 -11.77
N ARG A 563 -79.78 55.98 -13.06
CA ARG A 563 -78.76 55.11 -13.65
C ARG A 563 -77.34 55.66 -13.52
N ILE A 564 -77.14 56.96 -13.78
CA ILE A 564 -75.83 57.62 -13.63
C ILE A 564 -75.40 57.68 -12.16
N GLU A 565 -76.33 57.87 -11.21
CA GLU A 565 -76.03 57.84 -9.78
C GLU A 565 -75.72 56.41 -9.28
N GLU A 566 -76.36 55.37 -9.83
CA GLU A 566 -76.02 53.97 -9.58
C GLU A 566 -74.64 53.58 -10.15
N GLU A 567 -74.33 53.93 -11.40
CA GLU A 567 -72.99 53.72 -11.99
C GLU A 567 -71.92 54.44 -11.16
N ALA A 568 -72.15 55.71 -10.80
CA ALA A 568 -71.23 56.46 -9.95
C ALA A 568 -71.06 55.83 -8.55
N LEU A 569 -72.10 55.23 -7.98
CA LEU A 569 -72.00 54.48 -6.72
C LEU A 569 -71.20 53.18 -6.90
N GLN A 570 -71.40 52.47 -8.01
CA GLN A 570 -70.69 51.22 -8.31
C GLN A 570 -69.19 51.47 -8.53
N TYR A 571 -68.81 52.51 -9.29
CA TYR A 571 -67.40 52.94 -9.41
C TYR A 571 -66.80 53.36 -8.05
N LYS A 572 -67.61 53.93 -7.14
CA LYS A 572 -67.20 54.33 -5.79
C LYS A 572 -67.06 53.15 -4.81
N ILE A 573 -67.72 52.03 -5.09
CA ILE A 573 -67.47 50.74 -4.41
C ILE A 573 -66.21 50.10 -4.99
N LYS A 574 -66.10 50.01 -6.33
CA LYS A 574 -64.96 49.41 -7.03
C LYS A 574 -63.61 50.06 -6.68
N THR A 575 -63.59 51.39 -6.56
CA THR A 575 -62.38 52.12 -6.11
C THR A 575 -62.04 51.83 -4.65
N LYS A 576 -63.02 51.65 -3.76
CA LYS A 576 -62.77 51.24 -2.36
C LYS A 576 -62.19 49.83 -2.26
N GLU A 577 -62.73 48.87 -3.02
CA GLU A 577 -62.21 47.50 -3.11
C GLU A 577 -60.73 47.52 -3.53
N LEU A 578 -60.41 48.20 -4.64
CA LEU A 578 -59.05 48.32 -5.16
C LEU A 578 -58.09 49.04 -4.18
N THR A 579 -58.56 50.02 -3.40
CA THR A 579 -57.72 50.62 -2.34
C THR A 579 -57.45 49.67 -1.18
N ALA A 580 -58.43 48.86 -0.77
CA ALA A 580 -58.26 47.88 0.31
C ALA A 580 -57.36 46.72 -0.11
N GLU A 581 -57.48 46.26 -1.37
CA GLU A 581 -56.60 45.27 -1.98
C GLU A 581 -55.15 45.80 -2.08
N ARG A 582 -54.97 47.03 -2.56
CA ARG A 582 -53.66 47.71 -2.57
C ARG A 582 -53.05 47.82 -1.18
N GLU A 583 -53.81 48.23 -0.15
CA GLU A 583 -53.31 48.28 1.22
C GLU A 583 -52.90 46.91 1.75
N SER A 584 -53.61 45.84 1.37
CA SER A 584 -53.26 44.46 1.73
C SER A 584 -51.94 44.04 1.07
N LEU A 585 -51.77 44.34 -0.22
CA LEU A 585 -50.54 44.08 -0.97
C LEU A 585 -49.36 44.89 -0.42
N GLU A 586 -49.54 46.18 -0.10
CA GLU A 586 -48.50 46.99 0.55
C GLU A 586 -48.13 46.49 1.96
N LYS A 587 -49.04 45.81 2.69
CA LYS A 587 -48.72 45.15 3.97
C LYS A 587 -47.92 43.86 3.73
N ARG A 588 -48.28 43.06 2.73
CA ARG A 588 -47.55 41.85 2.32
C ARG A 588 -46.14 42.17 1.81
N LEU A 589 -45.98 43.21 1.00
CA LEU A 589 -44.67 43.64 0.47
C LEU A 589 -43.70 43.97 1.61
N ARG A 590 -44.13 44.83 2.55
CA ARG A 590 -43.35 45.19 3.74
C ARG A 590 -43.01 44.01 4.65
N HIS A 591 -43.86 42.98 4.69
CA HIS A 591 -43.55 41.75 5.41
C HIS A 591 -42.43 40.97 4.73
N VAL A 592 -42.49 40.78 3.41
CA VAL A 592 -41.44 40.12 2.61
C VAL A 592 -40.12 40.90 2.65
N GLU A 593 -40.15 42.24 2.66
CA GLU A 593 -38.95 43.08 2.85
C GLU A 593 -38.31 42.87 4.23
N GLN A 594 -39.12 42.69 5.28
CA GLN A 594 -38.64 42.38 6.64
C GLN A 594 -38.08 40.95 6.75
N GLU A 595 -38.69 39.97 6.08
CA GLU A 595 -38.16 38.61 6.00
C GLU A 595 -36.86 38.55 5.20
N TYR A 596 -36.79 39.22 4.05
CA TYR A 596 -35.59 39.32 3.22
C TYR A 596 -34.43 39.97 3.98
N THR A 597 -34.66 41.11 4.63
CA THR A 597 -33.62 41.77 5.46
C THR A 597 -33.27 40.95 6.71
N GLY A 598 -34.19 40.13 7.22
CA GLY A 598 -33.94 39.14 8.27
C GLY A 598 -33.06 37.97 7.82
N LEU A 599 -33.31 37.40 6.64
CA LEU A 599 -32.46 36.36 6.04
C LEU A 599 -31.09 36.91 5.68
N ASN A 600 -31.01 38.08 5.05
CA ASN A 600 -29.74 38.68 4.63
C ASN A 600 -28.79 38.92 5.84
N LYS A 601 -29.33 39.34 6.99
CA LYS A 601 -28.55 39.45 8.24
C LYS A 601 -28.05 38.10 8.76
N LYS A 602 -28.85 37.02 8.65
CA LYS A 602 -28.41 35.66 9.00
C LYS A 602 -27.35 35.13 8.04
N PHE A 603 -27.44 35.47 6.75
CA PHE A 603 -26.46 35.08 5.73
C PHE A 603 -25.11 35.75 6.01
N VAL A 604 -25.07 37.08 6.19
CA VAL A 604 -23.83 37.81 6.53
C VAL A 604 -23.21 37.29 7.83
N ALA A 605 -24.01 37.05 8.88
CA ALA A 605 -23.50 36.48 10.13
C ALA A 605 -22.90 35.07 9.95
N LYS A 606 -23.42 34.26 9.02
CA LYS A 606 -22.83 32.96 8.68
C LYS A 606 -21.55 33.10 7.85
N ASP A 607 -21.49 34.06 6.95
CA ASP A 607 -20.29 34.36 6.16
C ASP A 607 -19.13 34.84 7.06
N ASP A 608 -19.43 35.68 8.05
CA ASP A 608 -18.51 36.08 9.13
C ASP A 608 -18.01 34.88 9.96
N GLU A 609 -18.89 33.92 10.29
CA GLU A 609 -18.51 32.68 10.99
C GLU A 609 -17.58 31.81 10.12
N TYR A 610 -17.87 31.63 8.84
CA TYR A 610 -17.03 30.87 7.91
C TYR A 610 -15.66 31.53 7.70
N CYS A 611 -15.60 32.86 7.56
CA CYS A 611 -14.35 33.61 7.47
C CYS A 611 -13.50 33.47 8.74
N GLN A 612 -14.12 33.49 9.93
CA GLN A 612 -13.43 33.26 11.19
C GLN A 612 -12.87 31.83 11.28
N ALA A 613 -13.66 30.82 10.93
CA ALA A 613 -13.24 29.42 10.90
C ALA A 613 -12.07 29.17 9.93
N ALA A 614 -12.14 29.70 8.71
CA ALA A 614 -11.06 29.64 7.74
C ALA A 614 -9.77 30.28 8.28
N SER A 615 -9.87 31.45 8.93
CA SER A 615 -8.73 32.10 9.59
C SER A 615 -8.17 31.32 10.79
N GLY A 616 -8.95 30.42 11.39
CA GLY A 616 -8.50 29.50 12.44
C GLY A 616 -7.66 28.38 11.84
N LEU A 617 -8.24 27.68 10.86
CA LEU A 617 -7.58 26.59 10.13
C LEU A 617 -6.28 27.07 9.48
N GLU A 618 -6.21 28.27 8.90
CA GLU A 618 -4.97 28.79 8.31
C GLU A 618 -3.85 28.98 9.35
N LYS A 619 -4.17 29.43 10.57
CA LYS A 619 -3.19 29.56 11.67
C LYS A 619 -2.69 28.19 12.12
N GLU A 620 -3.59 27.22 12.21
CA GLU A 620 -3.28 25.85 12.61
C GLU A 620 -2.43 25.11 11.55
N LEU A 621 -2.78 25.24 10.27
CA LEU A 621 -2.02 24.70 9.14
C LEU A 621 -0.61 25.31 9.09
N ASN A 622 -0.46 26.60 9.39
CA ASN A 622 0.85 27.24 9.50
C ASN A 622 1.64 26.79 10.76
N SER A 623 0.97 26.50 11.88
CA SER A 623 1.59 25.88 13.06
C SER A 623 2.12 24.47 12.73
N LEU A 624 1.29 23.63 12.10
CA LEU A 624 1.67 22.27 11.67
C LEU A 624 2.81 22.29 10.64
N ARG A 625 2.81 23.23 9.69
CA ARG A 625 3.95 23.46 8.77
C ARG A 625 5.24 23.78 9.52
N HIS A 626 5.17 24.60 10.57
CA HIS A 626 6.35 24.93 11.39
C HIS A 626 6.84 23.71 12.19
N GLN A 627 5.95 22.97 12.85
CA GLN A 627 6.28 21.74 13.57
C GLN A 627 6.93 20.70 12.64
N LEU A 628 6.37 20.48 11.45
CA LEU A 628 6.92 19.57 10.45
C LEU A 628 8.31 20.03 9.94
N GLN A 629 8.57 21.34 9.89
CA GLN A 629 9.89 21.88 9.59
C GLN A 629 10.90 21.66 10.73
N VAL A 630 10.48 21.72 11.99
CA VAL A 630 11.32 21.38 13.16
C VAL A 630 11.67 19.89 13.14
N VAL A 631 10.68 19.00 13.02
CA VAL A 631 10.88 17.54 12.96
C VAL A 631 11.77 17.13 11.79
N LYS A 632 11.69 17.81 10.63
CA LYS A 632 12.65 17.61 9.53
C LYS A 632 14.09 17.94 9.92
N LYS A 633 14.33 19.09 10.58
CA LYS A 633 15.67 19.48 11.07
C LYS A 633 16.20 18.55 12.15
N GLU A 634 15.33 18.00 13.00
CA GLU A 634 15.71 17.02 14.03
C GLU A 634 16.05 15.67 13.40
N LYS A 635 15.28 15.21 12.40
CA LYS A 635 15.66 14.05 11.57
C LYS A 635 17.00 14.24 10.87
N GLU A 636 17.27 15.43 10.31
CA GLU A 636 18.56 15.75 9.67
C GLU A 636 19.75 15.76 10.66
N ARG A 637 19.53 16.11 11.93
CA ARG A 637 20.54 15.95 12.99
C ARG A 637 20.73 14.47 13.35
N ALA A 638 19.65 13.77 13.68
CA ALA A 638 19.70 12.36 14.07
C ALA A 638 20.34 11.46 13.00
N VAL A 639 20.17 11.78 11.70
CA VAL A 639 20.89 11.10 10.61
C VAL A 639 22.40 11.35 10.70
N LYS A 640 22.84 12.60 10.87
CA LYS A 640 24.26 12.97 11.02
C LYS A 640 24.89 12.37 12.27
N ASP A 641 24.17 12.36 13.39
CA ASP A 641 24.63 11.75 14.64
C ASP A 641 24.79 10.23 14.46
N LYS A 642 23.85 9.58 13.75
CA LYS A 642 23.93 8.17 13.38
C LYS A 642 25.04 7.87 12.36
N ASP A 643 25.34 8.78 11.45
CA ASP A 643 26.48 8.65 10.52
C ASP A 643 27.82 8.80 11.27
N HIS A 644 27.93 9.77 12.19
CA HIS A 644 29.11 9.97 13.02
C HIS A 644 29.39 8.77 13.94
N LEU A 645 28.35 8.18 14.53
CA LEU A 645 28.45 6.93 15.31
C LEU A 645 28.84 5.72 14.45
N LEU A 646 28.45 5.68 13.17
CA LEU A 646 28.94 4.66 12.24
C LEU A 646 30.44 4.83 11.98
N ASP A 647 30.92 6.05 11.80
CA ASP A 647 32.36 6.34 11.63
C ASP A 647 33.17 5.97 12.89
N GLU A 648 32.70 6.30 14.10
CA GLU A 648 33.34 5.86 15.35
C GLU A 648 33.37 4.33 15.50
N VAL A 649 32.28 3.64 15.15
CA VAL A 649 32.20 2.18 15.19
C VAL A 649 33.15 1.56 14.16
N ASN A 650 33.20 2.09 12.93
CA ASN A 650 34.12 1.63 11.90
C ASN A 650 35.58 1.81 12.33
N GLN A 651 35.95 2.99 12.84
CA GLN A 651 37.30 3.28 13.34
C GLN A 651 37.69 2.40 14.54
N THR A 652 36.73 2.05 15.39
CA THR A 652 36.91 1.06 16.48
C THR A 652 37.11 -0.36 15.93
N VAL A 653 36.33 -0.76 14.92
CA VAL A 653 36.45 -2.07 14.27
C VAL A 653 37.79 -2.22 13.53
N ASP A 654 38.25 -1.19 12.83
CA ASP A 654 39.56 -1.18 12.17
C ASP A 654 40.70 -1.30 13.20
N SER A 655 40.63 -0.57 14.31
CA SER A 655 41.57 -0.70 15.43
C SER A 655 41.60 -2.13 16.01
N MET A 656 40.43 -2.77 16.15
CA MET A 656 40.33 -4.17 16.57
C MET A 656 40.83 -5.17 15.51
N ILE A 657 40.74 -4.83 14.21
CA ILE A 657 41.30 -5.64 13.12
C ILE A 657 42.83 -5.56 13.11
N GLU A 658 43.41 -4.38 13.38
CA GLU A 658 44.85 -4.24 13.58
C GLU A 658 45.35 -5.01 14.81
N GLU A 659 44.70 -4.86 15.97
CA GLU A 659 45.05 -5.66 17.17
C GLU A 659 44.92 -7.16 16.90
N ARG A 660 43.84 -7.62 16.27
CA ARG A 660 43.66 -9.04 15.93
C ARG A 660 44.77 -9.53 15.01
N SER A 661 45.19 -8.74 14.02
CA SER A 661 46.26 -9.08 13.09
C SER A 661 47.61 -9.14 13.78
N LYS A 662 47.87 -8.22 14.72
CA LYS A 662 49.08 -8.18 15.54
C LYS A 662 49.19 -9.37 16.50
N LEU A 663 48.12 -9.65 17.26
CA LEU A 663 48.00 -10.82 18.13
C LEU A 663 48.08 -12.15 17.35
N GLN A 664 47.56 -12.19 16.12
CA GLN A 664 47.69 -13.35 15.23
C GLN A 664 49.14 -13.57 14.79
N GLY A 665 49.90 -12.50 14.54
CA GLY A 665 51.35 -12.57 14.29
C GLY A 665 52.14 -13.06 15.52
N GLU A 666 51.87 -12.50 16.69
CA GLU A 666 52.47 -12.93 17.96
C GLU A 666 52.16 -14.41 18.28
N ALA A 667 50.93 -14.85 18.05
CA ALA A 667 50.54 -16.26 18.21
C ALA A 667 51.22 -17.20 17.19
N GLN A 668 51.50 -16.75 15.97
CA GLN A 668 52.31 -17.51 15.01
C GLN A 668 53.77 -17.59 15.44
N GLN A 669 54.37 -16.50 15.92
CA GLN A 669 55.74 -16.48 16.42
C GLN A 669 55.91 -17.40 17.64
N LEU A 670 55.01 -17.30 18.63
CA LEU A 670 55.00 -18.19 19.81
C LEU A 670 54.79 -19.66 19.43
N LYS A 671 54.10 -19.96 18.33
CA LYS A 671 53.94 -21.33 17.82
C LYS A 671 55.23 -21.87 17.19
N ILE A 672 55.98 -21.03 16.47
CA ILE A 672 57.32 -21.37 15.94
C ILE A 672 58.29 -21.63 17.11
N GLU A 673 58.27 -20.76 18.12
CA GLU A 673 59.07 -20.89 19.35
C GLU A 673 58.70 -22.18 20.12
N LEU A 674 57.40 -22.48 20.25
CA LEU A 674 56.94 -23.70 20.91
C LEU A 674 57.38 -24.97 20.15
N ASP A 675 57.42 -24.96 18.82
CA ASP A 675 57.86 -26.09 18.02
C ASP A 675 59.40 -26.19 17.90
N SER A 676 60.15 -25.10 18.09
CA SER A 676 61.61 -25.14 18.30
C SER A 676 61.94 -25.77 19.66
N GLN A 677 61.28 -25.31 20.73
CA GLN A 677 61.45 -25.83 22.09
C GLN A 677 61.03 -27.30 22.21
N LYS A 678 59.99 -27.76 21.50
CA LYS A 678 59.65 -29.19 21.41
C LYS A 678 60.72 -30.03 20.74
N LYS A 679 61.43 -29.51 19.73
CA LYS A 679 62.56 -30.22 19.10
C LYS A 679 63.74 -30.31 20.06
N LEU A 680 64.08 -29.21 20.73
CA LEU A 680 65.14 -29.18 21.74
C LEU A 680 64.84 -30.14 22.90
N ARG A 681 63.61 -30.11 23.43
CA ARG A 681 63.16 -31.03 24.50
C ARG A 681 63.29 -32.50 24.08
N LYS A 682 62.92 -32.85 22.84
CA LYS A 682 63.10 -34.22 22.31
C LYS A 682 64.57 -34.62 22.17
N SER A 683 65.44 -33.69 21.80
CA SER A 683 66.89 -33.93 21.78
C SER A 683 67.42 -34.24 23.17
N LEU A 684 67.01 -33.46 24.18
CA LEU A 684 67.39 -33.65 25.58
C LEU A 684 66.74 -34.89 26.21
N GLU A 685 65.53 -35.27 25.80
CA GLU A 685 64.89 -36.55 26.19
C GLU A 685 65.67 -37.75 25.63
N HIS A 686 66.12 -37.67 24.38
CA HIS A 686 66.95 -38.71 23.77
C HIS A 686 68.34 -38.79 24.41
N GLU A 687 68.99 -37.65 24.63
CA GLU A 687 70.31 -37.57 25.29
C GLU A 687 70.25 -38.08 26.74
N ASN A 688 69.21 -37.75 27.50
CA ASN A 688 68.97 -38.32 28.83
C ASN A 688 68.71 -39.84 28.77
N ALA A 689 68.01 -40.36 27.75
CA ALA A 689 67.83 -41.80 27.60
C ALA A 689 69.19 -42.50 27.35
N THR A 690 70.05 -41.95 26.49
CA THR A 690 71.40 -42.46 26.24
C THR A 690 72.32 -42.33 27.47
N LEU A 691 72.13 -41.29 28.30
CA LEU A 691 72.84 -41.16 29.57
C LEU A 691 72.35 -42.17 30.62
N MET A 692 71.04 -42.43 30.72
CA MET A 692 70.48 -43.49 31.57
C MET A 692 70.96 -44.89 31.12
N GLU A 693 71.04 -45.14 29.81
CA GLU A 693 71.62 -46.38 29.27
C GLU A 693 73.09 -46.54 29.68
N ARG A 694 73.90 -45.47 29.57
CA ARG A 694 75.29 -45.46 30.07
C ARG A 694 75.38 -45.64 31.59
N VAL A 695 74.46 -45.09 32.38
CA VAL A 695 74.39 -45.31 33.83
C VAL A 695 74.08 -46.78 34.13
N SER A 696 73.11 -47.40 33.46
CA SER A 696 72.83 -48.84 33.61
C SER A 696 74.01 -49.73 33.20
N GLY A 697 74.80 -49.29 32.21
CA GLY A 697 76.07 -49.92 31.84
C GLY A 697 77.13 -49.84 32.95
N PHE A 698 77.21 -48.71 33.67
CA PHE A 698 78.07 -48.58 34.86
C PHE A 698 77.55 -49.36 36.07
N GLU A 699 76.23 -49.46 36.28
CA GLU A 699 75.63 -50.29 37.33
C GLU A 699 75.92 -51.79 37.10
N GLY A 700 75.82 -52.26 35.85
CA GLY A 700 76.27 -53.61 35.46
C GLY A 700 77.78 -53.82 35.64
N GLN A 701 78.59 -52.76 35.49
CA GLN A 701 80.03 -52.82 35.77
C GLN A 701 80.30 -52.89 37.28
N GLN A 702 79.54 -52.16 38.10
CA GLN A 702 79.60 -52.19 39.56
C GLN A 702 79.22 -53.58 40.13
N GLU A 703 78.25 -54.27 39.52
CA GLU A 703 77.89 -55.65 39.90
C GLU A 703 79.05 -56.65 39.65
N THR A 704 79.92 -56.41 38.65
CA THR A 704 81.15 -57.21 38.50
C THR A 704 82.21 -56.88 39.56
N GLN A 705 82.23 -55.66 40.09
CA GLN A 705 83.17 -55.22 41.12
C GLN A 705 82.83 -55.82 42.50
N SER A 706 81.54 -55.96 42.81
CA SER A 706 81.04 -56.61 44.04
C SER A 706 81.53 -58.06 44.21
N LYS A 707 81.83 -58.77 43.11
CA LYS A 707 82.38 -60.13 43.16
C LYS A 707 83.81 -60.18 43.70
N VAL A 708 84.59 -59.10 43.57
CA VAL A 708 85.94 -58.97 44.13
C VAL A 708 85.88 -58.73 45.65
N GLU A 709 84.96 -57.87 46.10
CA GLU A 709 84.73 -57.61 47.52
C GLU A 709 84.31 -58.89 48.26
N LYS A 710 83.49 -59.73 47.62
CA LYS A 710 83.05 -61.01 48.19
C LYS A 710 84.22 -61.98 48.43
N THR A 711 85.17 -62.08 47.49
CA THR A 711 86.41 -62.88 47.70
C THR A 711 87.36 -62.28 48.75
N MET A 712 87.24 -60.98 49.05
CA MET A 712 88.03 -60.33 50.10
C MET A 712 87.43 -60.55 51.50
N MET A 713 86.10 -60.71 51.59
CA MET A 713 85.37 -61.06 52.81
C MET A 713 85.74 -62.47 53.32
N GLU A 714 85.79 -63.46 52.43
CA GLU A 714 86.07 -64.86 52.77
C GLU A 714 87.48 -65.09 53.38
N MET A 715 88.45 -64.19 53.12
CA MET A 715 89.77 -64.20 53.78
C MET A 715 89.78 -63.63 55.20
N MET A 716 88.79 -62.82 55.60
CA MET A 716 88.71 -62.31 56.98
C MET A 716 88.01 -63.28 57.94
N GLU A 717 87.14 -64.14 57.43
CA GLU A 717 86.33 -65.10 58.21
C GLU A 717 87.19 -66.01 59.11
N GLN A 718 88.38 -66.43 58.64
CA GLN A 718 89.28 -67.30 59.41
C GLN A 718 90.02 -66.60 60.56
N LYS A 719 89.98 -65.27 60.66
CA LYS A 719 90.69 -64.51 61.71
C LYS A 719 89.82 -64.24 62.95
N ASN A 720 88.51 -64.18 62.80
CA ASN A 720 87.61 -63.64 63.84
C ASN A 720 87.25 -64.61 64.99
N LYS A 721 87.86 -65.79 65.05
CA LYS A 721 87.64 -66.81 66.10
C LYS A 721 88.13 -66.41 67.51
N LEU A 722 88.61 -65.17 67.70
CA LEU A 722 89.06 -64.60 68.97
C LEU A 722 88.28 -63.32 69.39
N ALA A 723 87.21 -62.94 68.68
CA ALA A 723 86.36 -61.78 69.03
C ALA A 723 85.12 -62.14 69.88
N TYR A 724 85.03 -63.39 70.35
CA TYR A 724 83.80 -63.98 70.90
C TYR A 724 83.28 -63.33 72.20
N GLU A 725 84.15 -62.67 72.97
CA GLU A 725 83.78 -62.06 74.26
C GLU A 725 83.13 -60.67 74.12
N ASN A 726 83.30 -59.99 72.97
CA ASN A 726 82.80 -58.62 72.78
C ASN A 726 81.36 -58.56 72.24
N GLY A 727 80.83 -59.67 71.70
CA GLY A 727 79.47 -59.73 71.15
C GLY A 727 78.35 -59.60 72.18
N SER A 728 78.62 -59.96 73.44
CA SER A 728 77.61 -59.99 74.52
C SER A 728 76.97 -58.62 74.78
N LEU A 729 77.77 -57.54 74.79
CA LEU A 729 77.29 -56.18 75.04
C LEU A 729 76.65 -55.53 73.79
N GLN A 730 77.08 -55.93 72.59
CA GLN A 730 76.45 -55.54 71.31
C GLN A 730 74.98 -56.02 71.25
N THR A 731 74.70 -57.15 71.90
CA THR A 731 73.41 -57.66 72.42
C THR A 731 72.34 -56.59 72.69
N GLN A 732 72.62 -55.72 73.66
CA GLN A 732 71.65 -54.76 74.17
C GLN A 732 71.60 -53.46 73.36
N VAL A 733 72.72 -53.03 72.78
CA VAL A 733 72.79 -51.82 71.94
C VAL A 733 71.91 -52.00 70.69
N THR A 734 72.02 -53.14 70.00
CA THR A 734 71.27 -53.40 68.77
C THR A 734 69.75 -53.49 68.98
N HIS A 735 69.28 -53.98 70.13
CA HIS A 735 67.85 -53.95 70.48
C HIS A 735 67.31 -52.53 70.59
N LEU A 736 68.03 -51.63 71.30
CA LEU A 736 67.60 -50.24 71.47
C LEU A 736 67.71 -49.43 70.17
N THR A 737 68.72 -49.67 69.33
CA THR A 737 68.79 -49.06 67.99
C THR A 737 67.59 -49.46 67.13
N ALA A 738 67.17 -50.73 67.18
CA ALA A 738 66.03 -51.23 66.39
C ALA A 738 64.67 -50.66 66.84
N GLU A 739 64.52 -50.20 68.09
CA GLU A 739 63.34 -49.44 68.52
C GLU A 739 63.41 -47.97 68.11
N VAL A 740 64.59 -47.34 68.22
CA VAL A 740 64.82 -45.96 67.77
C VAL A 740 64.53 -45.80 66.28
N ASP A 741 65.01 -46.70 65.40
CA ASP A 741 64.72 -46.59 63.96
C ASP A 741 63.25 -46.89 63.60
N LYS A 742 62.54 -47.72 64.38
CA LYS A 742 61.07 -47.89 64.23
C LYS A 742 60.33 -46.60 64.58
N LEU A 743 60.69 -45.96 65.70
CA LEU A 743 60.10 -44.67 66.12
C LEU A 743 60.43 -43.55 65.13
N LYS A 744 61.66 -43.52 64.60
CA LYS A 744 62.13 -42.56 63.59
C LYS A 744 61.40 -42.71 62.26
N ASN A 745 61.12 -43.95 61.82
CA ASN A 745 60.29 -44.19 60.63
C ASN A 745 58.83 -43.80 60.87
N ALA A 746 58.24 -44.17 62.02
CA ALA A 746 56.90 -43.73 62.40
C ALA A 746 56.79 -42.19 62.47
N GLN A 747 57.84 -41.50 62.94
CA GLN A 747 57.89 -40.03 62.97
C GLN A 747 58.07 -39.42 61.57
N ASN A 748 58.83 -40.05 60.67
CA ASN A 748 58.92 -39.66 59.26
C ASN A 748 57.59 -39.85 58.52
N ASP A 749 56.80 -40.87 58.86
CA ASP A 749 55.47 -41.06 58.28
C ASP A 749 54.43 -40.12 58.91
N ALA A 750 54.55 -39.79 60.20
CA ALA A 750 53.75 -38.75 60.84
C ALA A 750 54.01 -37.35 60.24
N THR A 751 55.26 -37.00 59.89
CA THR A 751 55.55 -35.72 59.22
C THR A 751 55.07 -35.69 57.77
N LYS A 752 55.20 -36.80 57.01
CA LYS A 752 54.57 -36.93 55.67
C LYS A 752 53.05 -36.75 55.75
N LEU A 753 52.39 -37.45 56.68
CA LEU A 753 50.94 -37.34 56.89
C LEU A 753 50.53 -35.92 57.31
N LYS A 754 51.32 -35.24 58.15
CA LYS A 754 51.09 -33.83 58.50
C LYS A 754 51.17 -32.93 57.26
N HIS A 755 52.20 -33.05 56.43
CA HIS A 755 52.33 -32.28 55.19
C HIS A 755 51.24 -32.61 54.16
N ILE A 756 50.79 -33.86 54.07
CA ILE A 756 49.63 -34.23 53.24
C ILE A 756 48.37 -33.55 53.78
N ASN A 757 48.17 -33.53 55.09
CA ASN A 757 47.01 -32.89 55.72
C ASN A 757 47.05 -31.35 55.58
N GLU A 758 48.22 -30.72 55.73
CA GLU A 758 48.43 -29.30 55.38
C GLU A 758 48.15 -29.05 53.89
N GLY A 759 48.57 -29.94 52.99
CA GLY A 759 48.30 -29.87 51.56
C GLY A 759 46.82 -30.05 51.19
N LEU A 760 46.06 -30.83 51.98
CA LEU A 760 44.61 -31.00 51.84
C LEU A 760 43.86 -29.80 52.42
N GLN A 761 44.25 -29.30 53.59
CA GLN A 761 43.68 -28.11 54.22
C GLN A 761 43.84 -26.87 53.31
N ASN A 762 45.04 -26.63 52.79
CA ASN A 762 45.28 -25.54 51.83
C ASN A 762 44.45 -25.66 50.54
N ARG A 763 44.14 -26.88 50.09
CA ARG A 763 43.21 -27.10 48.95
C ARG A 763 41.77 -26.82 49.34
N TYR A 764 41.34 -27.30 50.51
CA TYR A 764 40.01 -27.05 51.06
C TYR A 764 39.75 -25.55 51.20
N ASP A 765 40.63 -24.82 51.88
CA ASP A 765 40.52 -23.36 52.09
C ASP A 765 40.52 -22.59 50.77
N LYS A 766 41.36 -23.01 49.80
CA LYS A 766 41.34 -22.46 48.44
C LYS A 766 39.99 -22.68 47.75
N THR A 767 39.45 -23.91 47.76
CA THR A 767 38.14 -24.20 47.14
C THR A 767 36.99 -23.49 47.85
N GLN A 768 37.05 -23.33 49.17
CA GLN A 768 36.04 -22.58 49.93
C GLN A 768 36.09 -21.08 49.60
N LYS A 769 37.28 -20.51 49.36
CA LYS A 769 37.43 -19.14 48.84
C LYS A 769 36.89 -19.01 47.41
N GLU A 770 37.26 -19.91 46.50
CA GLU A 770 36.77 -19.91 45.11
C GLU A 770 35.23 -20.02 45.05
N MET A 771 34.61 -20.84 45.91
CA MET A 771 33.16 -20.90 46.07
C MET A 771 32.54 -19.60 46.59
N SER A 772 33.21 -18.89 47.51
CA SER A 772 32.78 -17.57 47.97
C SER A 772 32.84 -16.51 46.87
N ASP A 773 33.95 -16.47 46.12
CA ASP A 773 34.16 -15.52 45.02
C ASP A 773 33.16 -15.77 43.88
N LEU A 774 32.86 -17.03 43.56
CA LEU A 774 31.79 -17.42 42.62
C LEU A 774 30.40 -17.00 43.13
N LYS A 775 30.08 -17.20 44.41
CA LYS A 775 28.81 -16.78 45.00
C LYS A 775 28.58 -15.26 44.89
N ILE A 776 29.63 -14.47 45.14
CA ILE A 776 29.61 -13.01 44.98
C ILE A 776 29.45 -12.63 43.50
N LYS A 777 30.13 -13.34 42.58
CA LYS A 777 29.99 -13.11 41.13
C LYS A 777 28.56 -13.38 40.64
N THR A 778 27.93 -14.47 41.11
CA THR A 778 26.53 -14.79 40.80
C THR A 778 25.57 -13.73 41.34
N GLN A 779 25.73 -13.26 42.58
CA GLN A 779 24.88 -12.18 43.11
C GLN A 779 25.01 -10.87 42.31
N ARG A 780 26.22 -10.53 41.84
CA ARG A 780 26.43 -9.35 40.97
C ARG A 780 25.74 -9.51 39.60
N LEU A 781 25.81 -10.69 39.00
CA LEU A 781 25.13 -10.98 37.72
C LEU A 781 23.60 -10.96 37.88
N ASP A 782 23.05 -11.55 38.96
CA ASP A 782 21.61 -11.49 39.27
C ASP A 782 21.13 -10.05 39.50
N SER A 783 21.94 -9.22 40.18
CA SER A 783 21.66 -7.78 40.36
C SER A 783 21.64 -7.03 39.02
N GLN A 784 22.59 -7.32 38.12
CA GLN A 784 22.65 -6.71 36.80
C GLN A 784 21.49 -7.17 35.90
N LEU A 785 21.09 -8.44 35.99
CA LEU A 785 19.93 -8.97 35.28
C LEU A 785 18.63 -8.30 35.74
N ARG A 786 18.43 -8.13 37.04
CA ARG A 786 17.27 -7.37 37.59
C ARG A 786 17.25 -5.93 37.11
N GLN A 787 18.40 -5.25 37.13
CA GLN A 787 18.52 -3.87 36.63
C GLN A 787 18.19 -3.77 35.13
N LYS A 788 18.69 -4.70 34.31
CA LYS A 788 18.38 -4.75 32.87
C LYS A 788 16.92 -5.10 32.61
N HIS A 789 16.34 -6.03 33.37
CA HIS A 789 14.93 -6.43 33.24
C HIS A 789 13.99 -5.24 33.51
N GLY A 790 14.19 -4.52 34.63
CA GLY A 790 13.42 -3.29 34.90
C GLY A 790 13.63 -2.21 33.83
N SER A 791 14.84 -2.08 33.27
CA SER A 791 15.09 -1.17 32.15
C SER A 791 14.40 -1.59 30.84
N TYR A 792 14.12 -2.87 30.62
CA TYR A 792 13.28 -3.32 29.51
C TYR A 792 11.81 -3.09 29.80
N GLU A 793 11.35 -3.38 31.03
CA GLU A 793 9.97 -3.21 31.46
C GLU A 793 9.50 -1.73 31.42
N THR A 794 10.41 -0.78 31.69
CA THR A 794 10.13 0.65 31.45
C THR A 794 10.01 0.96 29.96
N LYS A 795 10.99 0.53 29.15
CA LYS A 795 10.95 0.76 27.68
C LYS A 795 9.74 0.14 27.01
N GLU A 796 9.27 -1.01 27.49
CA GLU A 796 8.06 -1.67 27.03
C GLU A 796 6.82 -0.83 27.32
N LYS A 797 6.75 -0.17 28.49
CA LYS A 797 5.68 0.80 28.82
C LYS A 797 5.77 2.04 27.93
N ASP A 798 6.97 2.58 27.71
CA ASP A 798 7.21 3.71 26.81
C ASP A 798 6.79 3.39 25.36
N TYR A 799 7.14 2.21 24.85
CA TYR A 799 6.73 1.74 23.53
C TYR A 799 5.21 1.54 23.41
N ASN A 800 4.56 0.98 24.44
CA ASN A 800 3.10 0.80 24.45
C ASN A 800 2.35 2.14 24.45
N GLU A 801 2.81 3.14 25.19
CA GLU A 801 2.20 4.48 25.17
C GLU A 801 2.46 5.21 23.85
N LEU A 802 3.68 5.10 23.27
CA LEU A 802 3.96 5.62 21.91
C LEU A 802 3.10 4.92 20.84
N GLN A 803 2.88 3.61 20.97
CA GLN A 803 1.98 2.86 20.09
C GLN A 803 0.53 3.37 20.21
N LYS A 804 0.04 3.60 21.44
CA LYS A 804 -1.28 4.16 21.68
C LYS A 804 -1.44 5.57 21.10
N GLN A 805 -0.46 6.45 21.28
CA GLN A 805 -0.45 7.80 20.69
C GLN A 805 -0.41 7.75 19.15
N ARG A 806 0.32 6.79 18.57
CA ARG A 806 0.33 6.51 17.12
C ARG A 806 -1.05 6.03 16.64
N ASP A 807 -1.72 5.16 17.39
CA ASP A 807 -3.08 4.67 17.07
C ASP A 807 -4.15 5.76 17.22
N GLU A 808 -3.98 6.69 18.16
CA GLU A 808 -4.84 7.87 18.33
C GLU A 808 -4.65 8.87 17.17
N ALA A 809 -3.40 9.20 16.80
CA ALA A 809 -3.09 10.07 15.66
C ALA A 809 -3.51 9.49 14.30
N VAL A 810 -3.51 8.17 14.13
CA VAL A 810 -4.05 7.53 12.91
C VAL A 810 -5.57 7.68 12.82
N LYS A 811 -6.31 7.54 13.92
CA LYS A 811 -7.77 7.77 13.94
C LYS A 811 -8.12 9.23 13.67
N GLU A 812 -7.33 10.16 14.19
CA GLU A 812 -7.48 11.59 13.91
C GLU A 812 -7.23 11.89 12.43
N ARG A 813 -6.14 11.36 11.85
CA ARG A 813 -5.88 11.41 10.40
C ARG A 813 -7.06 10.87 9.59
N ASP A 814 -7.59 9.71 9.95
CA ASP A 814 -8.66 9.06 9.19
C ASP A 814 -9.98 9.83 9.29
N THR A 815 -10.23 10.47 10.43
CA THR A 815 -11.35 11.40 10.61
C THR A 815 -11.17 12.66 9.75
N LEU A 816 -9.96 13.22 9.69
CA LEU A 816 -9.65 14.37 8.83
C LEU A 816 -9.73 14.02 7.34
N ILE A 817 -9.36 12.81 6.93
CA ILE A 817 -9.54 12.34 5.54
C ILE A 817 -11.04 12.31 5.18
N LEU A 818 -11.89 11.75 6.04
CA LEU A 818 -13.34 11.75 5.81
C LEU A 818 -13.94 13.17 5.76
N GLN A 819 -13.44 14.10 6.56
CA GLN A 819 -13.84 15.52 6.50
C GLN A 819 -13.36 16.21 5.24
N ILE A 820 -12.15 15.90 4.75
CA ILE A 820 -11.64 16.42 3.47
C ILE A 820 -12.51 15.89 2.32
N GLN A 821 -12.82 14.59 2.29
CA GLN A 821 -13.70 14.01 1.25
C GLN A 821 -15.11 14.62 1.29
N ASP A 822 -15.70 14.80 2.47
CA ASP A 822 -17.00 15.49 2.62
C ASP A 822 -16.95 16.97 2.17
N MET A 823 -15.80 17.65 2.24
CA MET A 823 -15.61 18.97 1.63
C MET A 823 -15.35 18.90 0.12
N GLU A 824 -14.58 17.94 -0.38
CA GLU A 824 -14.31 17.74 -1.82
C GLU A 824 -15.60 17.37 -2.58
N ASP A 825 -16.44 16.50 -2.03
CA ASP A 825 -17.76 16.17 -2.57
C ASP A 825 -18.70 17.40 -2.56
N LYS A 826 -18.63 18.22 -1.51
CA LYS A 826 -19.39 19.49 -1.43
C LYS A 826 -18.88 20.54 -2.40
N ASP A 827 -17.58 20.63 -2.64
CA ASP A 827 -17.01 21.59 -3.58
C ASP A 827 -17.24 21.16 -5.03
N GLN A 828 -17.16 19.86 -5.36
CA GLN A 828 -17.65 19.32 -6.65
C GLN A 828 -19.16 19.59 -6.85
N SER A 829 -19.97 19.45 -5.80
CA SER A 829 -21.40 19.77 -5.85
C SER A 829 -21.65 21.28 -6.05
N LYS A 830 -20.85 22.16 -5.41
CA LYS A 830 -20.86 23.61 -5.69
C LYS A 830 -20.40 23.92 -7.11
N GLU A 831 -19.40 23.23 -7.64
CA GLU A 831 -18.87 23.42 -9.00
C GLU A 831 -19.93 23.07 -10.04
N TYR A 832 -20.59 21.91 -9.92
CA TYR A 832 -21.78 21.55 -10.72
C TYR A 832 -22.92 22.57 -10.62
N VAL A 833 -23.20 23.09 -9.43
CA VAL A 833 -24.21 24.15 -9.22
C VAL A 833 -23.75 25.48 -9.82
N MET A 834 -22.46 25.77 -9.87
CA MET A 834 -21.89 26.99 -10.43
C MET A 834 -21.92 26.96 -11.97
N GLU A 835 -21.53 25.84 -12.59
CA GLU A 835 -21.71 25.60 -14.03
C GLU A 835 -23.19 25.70 -14.42
N TRP A 836 -24.09 25.09 -13.65
CA TRP A 836 -25.53 25.18 -13.91
C TRP A 836 -26.09 26.60 -13.71
N LEU A 837 -25.56 27.36 -12.74
CA LEU A 837 -25.92 28.77 -12.53
C LEU A 837 -25.41 29.67 -13.66
N ASP A 838 -24.21 29.42 -14.19
CA ASP A 838 -23.67 30.20 -15.32
C ASP A 838 -24.40 29.86 -16.63
N MET A 839 -24.66 28.58 -16.91
CA MET A 839 -25.58 28.18 -17.99
C MET A 839 -26.99 28.77 -17.80
N SER A 840 -27.47 28.90 -16.56
CA SER A 840 -28.75 29.57 -16.26
C SER A 840 -28.70 31.09 -16.47
N LYS A 841 -27.54 31.75 -16.30
CA LYS A 841 -27.35 33.17 -16.65
C LYS A 841 -27.30 33.35 -18.16
N GLU A 842 -26.59 32.47 -18.87
CA GLU A 842 -26.47 32.51 -20.33
C GLU A 842 -27.84 32.30 -20.99
N LEU A 843 -28.60 31.28 -20.57
CA LEU A 843 -30.00 31.08 -20.99
C LEU A 843 -30.93 32.26 -20.63
N LYS A 844 -30.68 32.97 -19.51
CA LYS A 844 -31.45 34.19 -19.18
C LYS A 844 -31.09 35.35 -20.10
N SER A 845 -29.82 35.52 -20.45
CA SER A 845 -29.38 36.53 -21.42
C SER A 845 -29.94 36.24 -22.81
N GLU A 846 -29.95 34.97 -23.24
CA GLU A 846 -30.55 34.57 -24.52
C GLU A 846 -32.08 34.77 -24.51
N ILE A 847 -32.76 34.51 -23.39
CA ILE A 847 -34.17 34.87 -23.22
C ILE A 847 -34.37 36.39 -23.28
N GLU A 848 -33.54 37.19 -22.60
CA GLU A 848 -33.62 38.66 -22.61
C GLU A 848 -33.39 39.23 -24.02
N ASP A 849 -32.44 38.70 -24.78
CA ASP A 849 -32.22 39.04 -26.19
C ASP A 849 -33.41 38.62 -27.09
N LEU A 850 -34.02 37.47 -26.84
CA LEU A 850 -35.24 37.02 -27.55
C LEU A 850 -36.47 37.85 -27.17
N GLU A 851 -36.60 38.33 -25.93
CA GLU A 851 -37.64 39.27 -25.51
C GLU A 851 -37.44 40.66 -26.13
N ASN A 852 -36.20 41.16 -26.17
CA ASN A 852 -35.85 42.39 -26.88
C ASN A 852 -36.15 42.28 -28.39
N LEU A 853 -35.82 41.14 -29.03
CA LEU A 853 -36.12 40.90 -30.44
C LEU A 853 -37.63 40.76 -30.71
N ARG A 854 -38.38 40.11 -29.80
CA ARG A 854 -39.85 40.07 -29.82
C ARG A 854 -40.42 41.48 -29.75
N ASP A 855 -39.92 42.32 -28.85
CA ASP A 855 -40.48 43.66 -28.62
C ASP A 855 -40.08 44.63 -29.74
N GLU A 856 -38.90 44.49 -30.35
CA GLU A 856 -38.58 45.12 -31.64
C GLU A 856 -39.55 44.67 -32.76
N TYR A 857 -39.86 43.38 -32.86
CA TYR A 857 -40.75 42.85 -33.88
C TYR A 857 -42.19 43.34 -33.69
N VAL A 858 -42.70 43.28 -32.45
CA VAL A 858 -44.01 43.84 -32.08
C VAL A 858 -44.06 45.33 -32.40
N LYS A 859 -43.01 46.09 -32.04
CA LYS A 859 -42.92 47.52 -32.37
C LYS A 859 -42.91 47.78 -33.87
N ARG A 860 -42.11 47.07 -34.67
CA ARG A 860 -42.15 47.21 -36.13
C ARG A 860 -43.53 46.88 -36.70
N ASN A 861 -44.24 45.92 -36.11
CA ASN A 861 -45.60 45.54 -36.51
C ASN A 861 -46.64 46.60 -36.11
N THR A 862 -46.50 47.27 -34.95
CA THR A 862 -47.34 48.43 -34.60
C THR A 862 -47.02 49.64 -35.48
N ASP A 863 -45.76 49.94 -35.74
CA ASP A 863 -45.33 51.05 -36.62
C ASP A 863 -45.84 50.83 -38.06
N GLN A 864 -45.82 49.58 -38.56
CA GLN A 864 -46.44 49.19 -39.83
C GLN A 864 -47.97 49.28 -39.78
N GLY A 865 -48.60 48.87 -38.67
CA GLY A 865 -50.04 49.02 -38.45
C GLY A 865 -50.49 50.48 -38.46
N GLU A 866 -49.74 51.38 -37.84
CA GLU A 866 -49.98 52.83 -37.87
C GLU A 866 -49.76 53.42 -39.27
N MET A 867 -48.75 52.96 -40.01
CA MET A 867 -48.53 53.36 -41.40
C MET A 867 -49.67 52.90 -42.32
N ILE A 868 -50.14 51.66 -42.17
CA ILE A 868 -51.30 51.12 -42.89
C ILE A 868 -52.57 51.89 -42.50
N ASN A 869 -52.80 52.15 -41.21
CA ASN A 869 -53.94 52.94 -40.75
C ASN A 869 -53.91 54.37 -41.30
N THR A 870 -52.74 55.00 -41.35
CA THR A 870 -52.54 56.32 -41.98
C THR A 870 -52.89 56.28 -43.47
N PHE A 871 -52.45 55.25 -44.19
CA PHE A 871 -52.79 55.06 -45.61
C PHE A 871 -54.29 54.76 -45.83
N MET A 872 -54.92 53.99 -44.95
CA MET A 872 -56.37 53.74 -44.97
C MET A 872 -57.18 55.00 -44.68
N ASN A 873 -56.72 55.86 -43.77
CA ASN A 873 -57.33 57.17 -43.52
C ASN A 873 -57.15 58.13 -44.72
N GLN A 874 -55.99 58.09 -45.40
CA GLN A 874 -55.80 58.82 -46.66
C GLN A 874 -56.73 58.30 -47.76
N ILE A 875 -56.91 56.98 -47.90
CA ILE A 875 -57.89 56.39 -48.83
C ILE A 875 -59.32 56.81 -48.45
N ALA A 876 -59.67 56.87 -47.16
CA ALA A 876 -60.98 57.32 -46.71
C ALA A 876 -61.22 58.82 -47.04
N SER A 877 -60.23 59.70 -46.83
CA SER A 877 -60.29 61.10 -47.26
C SER A 877 -60.48 61.19 -48.77
N LEU A 878 -59.65 60.49 -49.55
CA LEU A 878 -59.75 60.47 -51.01
C LEU A 878 -61.10 59.92 -51.49
N GLN A 879 -61.70 58.93 -50.82
CA GLN A 879 -63.05 58.45 -51.14
C GLN A 879 -64.13 59.49 -50.82
N VAL A 880 -64.00 60.25 -49.74
CA VAL A 880 -64.89 61.39 -49.42
C VAL A 880 -64.74 62.50 -50.46
N GLU A 881 -63.50 62.84 -50.85
CA GLU A 881 -63.21 63.84 -51.89
C GLU A 881 -63.74 63.41 -53.27
N LEU A 882 -63.58 62.14 -53.65
CA LEU A 882 -64.13 61.59 -54.92
C LEU A 882 -65.66 61.60 -54.91
N LYS A 883 -66.27 61.29 -53.77
CA LYS A 883 -67.74 61.35 -53.58
C LYS A 883 -68.24 62.80 -53.63
N GLN A 884 -67.55 63.73 -52.98
CA GLN A 884 -67.89 65.16 -53.03
C GLN A 884 -67.69 65.71 -54.45
N LEU A 885 -66.65 65.29 -55.17
CA LEU A 885 -66.44 65.66 -56.57
C LEU A 885 -67.58 65.16 -57.47
N ALA A 886 -68.03 63.91 -57.27
CA ALA A 886 -69.18 63.36 -57.97
C ALA A 886 -70.50 64.08 -57.62
N GLN A 887 -70.70 64.49 -56.36
CA GLN A 887 -71.84 65.32 -55.95
C GLN A 887 -71.78 66.71 -56.58
N ASN A 888 -70.63 67.40 -56.50
CA ASN A 888 -70.42 68.71 -57.13
C ASN A 888 -70.63 68.64 -58.66
N GLN A 889 -70.23 67.55 -59.32
CA GLN A 889 -70.45 67.33 -60.74
C GLN A 889 -71.95 67.08 -61.04
N ALA A 890 -72.66 66.34 -60.20
CA ALA A 890 -74.11 66.14 -60.32
C ALA A 890 -74.89 67.46 -60.11
N GLU A 891 -74.52 68.26 -59.11
CA GLU A 891 -75.08 69.59 -58.86
C GLU A 891 -74.78 70.55 -60.02
N THR A 892 -73.54 70.54 -60.55
CA THR A 892 -73.17 71.35 -61.73
C THR A 892 -74.00 70.96 -62.96
N ASN A 893 -74.18 69.66 -63.21
CA ASN A 893 -75.02 69.18 -64.31
C ASN A 893 -76.50 69.57 -64.13
N LEU A 894 -77.02 69.54 -62.90
CA LEU A 894 -78.38 69.96 -62.59
C LEU A 894 -78.56 71.47 -62.73
N LEU A 895 -77.54 72.27 -62.36
CA LEU A 895 -77.49 73.71 -62.59
C LEU A 895 -77.41 74.04 -64.09
N ILE A 896 -76.68 73.25 -64.88
CA ILE A 896 -76.64 73.36 -66.35
C ILE A 896 -78.04 73.08 -66.92
N GLN A 897 -78.72 72.00 -66.51
CA GLN A 897 -80.10 71.72 -66.96
C GLN A 897 -81.08 72.84 -66.59
N GLN A 898 -80.97 73.41 -65.39
CA GLN A 898 -81.75 74.59 -65.00
C GLN A 898 -81.45 75.78 -65.92
N ARG A 899 -80.17 76.04 -66.21
CA ARG A 899 -79.73 77.13 -67.09
C ARG A 899 -80.17 76.93 -68.54
N GLU A 900 -80.23 75.70 -69.03
CA GLU A 900 -80.78 75.35 -70.35
C GLU A 900 -82.29 75.60 -70.41
N VAL A 901 -83.04 75.21 -69.37
CA VAL A 901 -84.47 75.51 -69.24
C VAL A 901 -84.74 77.01 -69.13
N GLU A 902 -83.88 77.78 -68.47
CA GLU A 902 -83.94 79.25 -68.45
C GLU A 902 -83.60 79.88 -69.80
N LEU A 903 -82.56 79.38 -70.48
CA LEU A 903 -82.22 79.82 -71.85
C LEU A 903 -83.34 79.51 -72.85
N GLU A 904 -84.09 78.41 -72.69
CA GLU A 904 -85.23 78.11 -73.56
C GLU A 904 -86.48 78.97 -73.23
N LYS A 905 -86.66 79.37 -71.97
CA LYS A 905 -87.62 80.42 -71.59
C LYS A 905 -87.22 81.77 -72.18
N GLU A 906 -85.93 82.13 -72.13
CA GLU A 906 -85.42 83.37 -72.71
C GLU A 906 -85.53 83.36 -74.24
N ARG A 907 -85.26 82.22 -74.90
CA ARG A 907 -85.50 82.03 -76.34
C ARG A 907 -86.98 82.17 -76.70
N THR A 908 -87.90 81.57 -75.95
CA THR A 908 -89.35 81.69 -76.25
C THR A 908 -89.86 83.11 -76.01
N VAL A 909 -89.44 83.78 -74.93
CA VAL A 909 -89.73 85.21 -74.70
C VAL A 909 -89.11 86.10 -75.79
N SER A 910 -87.89 85.79 -76.26
CA SER A 910 -87.25 86.50 -77.37
C SER A 910 -87.99 86.31 -78.70
N HIS A 911 -88.46 85.09 -79.00
CA HIS A 911 -89.32 84.84 -80.17
C HIS A 911 -90.68 85.53 -80.06
N GLU A 912 -91.28 85.60 -78.88
CA GLU A 912 -92.54 86.29 -78.65
C GLU A 912 -92.38 87.82 -78.74
N ASN A 913 -91.30 88.37 -78.18
CA ASN A 913 -90.95 89.78 -78.31
C ASN A 913 -90.60 90.14 -79.75
N LYS A 914 -89.93 89.26 -80.51
CA LYS A 914 -89.72 89.43 -81.95
C LYS A 914 -91.04 89.42 -82.72
N ARG A 915 -91.98 88.50 -82.42
CA ARG A 915 -93.33 88.49 -83.02
C ARG A 915 -94.13 89.76 -82.67
N LYS A 916 -94.04 90.25 -81.43
CA LYS A 916 -94.66 91.51 -81.00
C LYS A 916 -94.03 92.69 -81.75
N TYR A 917 -92.71 92.74 -81.87
CA TYR A 917 -92.01 93.77 -82.65
C TYR A 917 -92.41 93.73 -84.13
N GLU A 918 -92.42 92.56 -84.77
CA GLU A 918 -92.90 92.39 -86.16
C GLU A 918 -94.37 92.79 -86.33
N HIS A 919 -95.22 92.55 -85.32
CA HIS A 919 -96.61 93.01 -85.32
C HIS A 919 -96.74 94.53 -85.16
N THR A 920 -96.00 95.13 -84.22
CA THR A 920 -95.98 96.58 -84.01
C THR A 920 -95.33 97.33 -85.19
N VAL A 921 -94.33 96.75 -85.86
CA VAL A 921 -93.79 97.27 -87.12
C VAL A 921 -94.85 97.22 -88.22
N LYS A 922 -95.58 96.11 -88.38
CA LYS A 922 -96.70 96.06 -89.35
C LYS A 922 -97.82 97.05 -89.03
N GLN A 923 -98.22 97.16 -87.77
CA GLN A 923 -99.17 98.19 -87.32
C GLN A 923 -98.65 99.61 -87.61
N LYS A 924 -97.36 99.87 -87.39
CA LYS A 924 -96.75 101.16 -87.74
C LYS A 924 -96.74 101.39 -89.25
N ASP A 925 -96.36 100.39 -90.06
CA ASP A 925 -96.34 100.50 -91.52
C ASP A 925 -97.74 100.72 -92.09
N ASP A 926 -98.77 100.10 -91.51
CA ASP A 926 -100.18 100.30 -91.85
C ASP A 926 -100.74 101.63 -91.33
N ILE A 927 -100.30 102.13 -90.17
CA ILE A 927 -100.58 103.50 -89.71
C ILE A 927 -99.89 104.51 -90.62
N ASP A 928 -98.63 104.31 -91.02
CA ASP A 928 -97.91 105.17 -91.97
C ASP A 928 -98.50 105.05 -93.38
N ARG A 929 -99.14 103.93 -93.74
CA ARG A 929 -99.91 103.75 -94.99
C ARG A 929 -101.22 104.56 -94.94
N MET A 930 -102.03 104.36 -93.90
CA MET A 930 -103.25 105.14 -93.64
C MET A 930 -102.95 106.64 -93.50
N ARG A 931 -101.79 107.01 -92.93
CA ARG A 931 -101.30 108.38 -92.89
C ARG A 931 -100.95 108.89 -94.28
N ARG A 932 -100.22 108.14 -95.11
CA ARG A 932 -99.94 108.54 -96.51
C ARG A 932 -101.21 108.62 -97.36
N GLU A 933 -102.20 107.77 -97.13
CA GLU A 933 -103.50 107.83 -97.79
C GLU A 933 -104.33 109.03 -97.32
N THR A 934 -104.23 109.42 -96.05
CA THR A 934 -104.89 110.64 -95.54
C THR A 934 -104.12 111.92 -95.85
N GLU A 935 -102.78 111.90 -95.95
CA GLU A 935 -101.96 113.00 -96.48
C GLU A 935 -102.17 113.18 -97.99
N ASN A 936 -102.30 112.09 -98.76
CA ASN A 936 -102.68 112.17 -100.17
C ASN A 936 -104.09 112.72 -100.33
N ARG A 937 -105.08 112.25 -99.56
CA ARG A 937 -106.45 112.81 -99.59
C ARG A 937 -106.52 114.25 -99.10
N LEU A 938 -105.71 114.64 -98.12
CA LEU A 938 -105.55 116.04 -97.71
C LEU A 938 -104.91 116.86 -98.82
N LYS A 939 -104.01 116.28 -99.62
CA LYS A 939 -103.39 116.96 -100.75
C LYS A 939 -104.33 117.06 -101.96
N GLU A 940 -105.07 116.01 -102.28
CA GLU A 940 -106.18 116.03 -103.25
C GLU A 940 -107.20 117.09 -102.84
N ALA A 941 -107.63 117.12 -101.58
CA ALA A 941 -108.52 118.16 -101.05
C ALA A 941 -107.87 119.56 -100.98
N GLN A 942 -106.55 119.67 -100.85
CA GLN A 942 -105.80 120.94 -100.89
C GLN A 942 -105.72 121.47 -102.33
N ASP A 943 -105.51 120.59 -103.31
CA ASP A 943 -105.44 120.91 -104.73
C ASP A 943 -106.85 121.24 -105.28
N GLU A 944 -107.88 120.47 -104.90
CA GLU A 944 -109.31 120.80 -105.13
C GLU A 944 -109.70 122.12 -104.43
N SER A 945 -109.27 122.36 -103.19
CA SER A 945 -109.49 123.62 -102.48
C SER A 945 -108.74 124.79 -103.13
N SER A 946 -107.61 124.53 -103.80
CA SER A 946 -106.90 125.51 -104.62
C SER A 946 -107.70 125.87 -105.88
N GLU A 947 -108.29 124.90 -106.58
CA GLU A 947 -109.22 125.17 -107.69
C GLU A 947 -110.47 125.92 -107.21
N ILE A 948 -111.07 125.53 -106.07
CA ILE A 948 -112.19 126.24 -105.45
C ILE A 948 -111.79 127.67 -105.05
N SER A 949 -110.57 127.89 -104.57
CA SER A 949 -110.02 129.21 -104.24
C SER A 949 -109.87 130.09 -105.49
N VAL A 950 -109.36 129.53 -106.59
CA VAL A 950 -109.32 130.22 -107.90
C VAL A 950 -110.74 130.58 -108.37
N HIS A 951 -111.68 129.63 -108.34
CA HIS A 951 -113.06 129.88 -108.73
C HIS A 951 -113.80 130.86 -107.81
N LEU A 952 -113.48 130.93 -106.51
CA LEU A 952 -114.00 131.96 -105.63
C LEU A 952 -113.31 133.32 -105.82
N GLN A 953 -112.04 133.35 -106.23
CA GLN A 953 -111.34 134.59 -106.60
C GLN A 953 -111.97 135.19 -107.87
N ASP A 954 -112.23 134.37 -108.90
CA ASP A 954 -112.98 134.74 -110.10
C ASP A 954 -114.37 135.29 -109.74
N ALA A 955 -115.09 134.60 -108.83
CA ALA A 955 -116.38 135.04 -108.35
C ALA A 955 -116.30 136.35 -107.53
N HIS A 956 -115.22 136.56 -106.76
CA HIS A 956 -115.00 137.78 -105.98
C HIS A 956 -114.75 139.00 -106.86
N ASP A 957 -113.95 138.85 -107.92
CA ASP A 957 -113.70 139.95 -108.86
C ASP A 957 -114.93 140.23 -109.73
N TRP A 958 -115.73 139.22 -110.08
CA TRP A 958 -117.05 139.39 -110.68
C TRP A 958 -118.02 140.15 -109.76
N PHE A 959 -118.11 139.78 -108.47
CA PHE A 959 -118.99 140.44 -107.51
C PHE A 959 -118.56 141.86 -107.18
N ARG A 960 -117.25 142.14 -107.02
CA ARG A 960 -116.73 143.49 -106.76
C ARG A 960 -117.13 144.46 -107.89
N ASN A 961 -116.85 144.07 -109.13
CA ASN A 961 -117.16 144.84 -110.35
C ASN A 961 -118.68 145.00 -110.61
N LYS A 962 -119.51 144.17 -109.94
CA LYS A 962 -120.98 144.28 -110.00
C LYS A 962 -121.58 145.08 -108.84
N PHE A 963 -121.00 145.04 -107.64
CA PHE A 963 -121.50 145.78 -106.49
C PHE A 963 -121.13 147.27 -106.53
N GLU A 964 -119.93 147.63 -107.02
CA GLU A 964 -119.54 149.03 -107.20
C GLU A 964 -120.49 149.79 -108.15
N LYS A 965 -121.13 149.09 -109.11
CA LYS A 965 -122.19 149.67 -109.96
C LYS A 965 -123.46 149.96 -109.16
N LEU A 966 -123.96 148.99 -108.40
CA LEU A 966 -125.14 149.14 -107.54
C LEU A 966 -124.94 150.22 -106.44
N GLN A 967 -123.72 150.36 -105.92
CA GLN A 967 -123.36 151.36 -104.93
C GLN A 967 -123.48 152.80 -105.48
N ASN A 968 -123.22 153.01 -106.78
CA ASN A 968 -123.45 154.29 -107.45
C ASN A 968 -124.96 154.54 -107.75
N GLU A 969 -125.70 153.48 -108.09
CA GLU A 969 -127.13 153.58 -108.47
C GLU A 969 -128.08 153.87 -107.29
N LEU A 970 -127.75 153.45 -106.05
CA LEU A 970 -128.62 153.76 -104.89
C LEU A 970 -128.28 155.11 -104.20
N VAL A 971 -127.05 155.62 -104.33
CA VAL A 971 -126.71 157.00 -103.90
C VAL A 971 -127.49 158.02 -104.74
N THR A 972 -127.73 157.73 -106.02
CA THR A 972 -128.64 158.52 -106.87
C THR A 972 -130.12 158.33 -106.53
N SER A 973 -130.52 157.20 -105.96
CA SER A 973 -131.89 157.01 -105.45
C SER A 973 -132.18 157.80 -104.18
N LYS A 974 -131.22 157.96 -103.25
CA LYS A 974 -131.44 158.70 -101.99
C LYS A 974 -131.87 160.15 -102.22
N ARG A 975 -131.22 160.85 -103.17
CA ARG A 975 -131.55 162.26 -103.50
C ARG A 975 -132.97 162.43 -104.05
N LYS A 976 -133.54 161.41 -104.71
CA LYS A 976 -134.82 161.53 -105.43
C LYS A 976 -136.09 161.42 -104.57
N GLN A 977 -135.97 161.08 -103.29
CA GLN A 977 -137.12 161.00 -102.38
C GLN A 977 -137.17 162.15 -101.37
N GLU A 978 -136.06 162.86 -101.15
CA GLU A 978 -136.02 164.11 -100.40
C GLU A 978 -136.79 165.21 -101.17
N ASP A 979 -136.64 165.27 -102.50
CA ASP A 979 -137.39 166.18 -103.40
C ASP A 979 -138.92 166.02 -103.31
N LEU A 980 -139.42 164.80 -103.03
CA LEU A 980 -140.87 164.51 -102.97
C LEU A 980 -141.57 165.02 -101.69
N VAL A 981 -140.81 165.52 -100.71
CA VAL A 981 -141.39 166.17 -99.52
C VAL A 981 -141.94 167.57 -99.86
N GLN A 982 -141.38 168.26 -100.86
CA GLN A 982 -141.74 169.66 -101.15
C GLN A 982 -142.90 169.81 -102.16
N ASP A 983 -142.93 169.01 -103.23
CA ASP A 983 -143.81 169.27 -104.38
C ASP A 983 -145.32 169.12 -104.06
N THR A 984 -145.65 168.35 -103.01
CA THR A 984 -147.04 168.17 -102.54
C THR A 984 -147.57 169.42 -101.80
N GLU A 985 -146.70 170.27 -101.23
CA GLU A 985 -147.10 171.55 -100.65
C GLU A 985 -147.31 172.66 -101.70
N GLU A 986 -146.77 172.50 -102.92
CA GLU A 986 -146.90 173.48 -104.02
C GLU A 986 -148.19 173.26 -104.84
N GLN A 987 -148.67 172.01 -104.99
CA GLN A 987 -149.97 171.72 -105.64
C GLN A 987 -151.19 172.24 -104.86
N LYS A 988 -151.00 172.64 -103.60
CA LYS A 988 -151.95 173.30 -102.68
C LYS A 988 -152.96 174.28 -103.31
N ARG A 989 -152.58 175.01 -104.37
CA ARG A 989 -153.18 176.32 -104.70
C ARG A 989 -153.86 176.45 -106.06
N LYS A 990 -153.79 175.47 -106.95
CA LYS A 990 -154.41 175.58 -108.30
C LYS A 990 -155.84 175.02 -108.38
N ALA A 991 -156.23 174.13 -107.47
CA ALA A 991 -157.59 173.57 -107.42
C ALA A 991 -158.66 174.63 -107.09
N ASP A 992 -158.32 175.64 -106.29
CA ASP A 992 -159.22 176.74 -105.92
C ASP A 992 -159.47 177.73 -107.07
N GLU A 993 -158.50 177.92 -107.99
CA GLU A 993 -158.62 178.92 -109.06
C GLU A 993 -159.43 178.45 -110.27
N GLU A 994 -159.30 177.18 -110.71
CA GLU A 994 -160.07 176.70 -111.87
C GLU A 994 -161.56 176.45 -111.55
N LYS A 995 -161.91 176.04 -110.32
CA LYS A 995 -163.32 175.88 -109.96
C LYS A 995 -164.08 177.20 -109.80
N LEU A 996 -163.41 178.34 -109.62
CA LEU A 996 -164.08 179.65 -109.65
C LEU A 996 -164.36 180.15 -111.08
N LYS A 997 -163.62 179.67 -112.10
CA LYS A 997 -163.80 180.08 -113.51
C LYS A 997 -164.62 179.13 -114.38
N ALA A 998 -165.15 178.05 -113.80
CA ALA A 998 -166.28 177.30 -114.36
C ALA A 998 -167.66 177.97 -114.09
N HIS A 999 -167.72 179.04 -113.30
CA HIS A 999 -168.94 179.42 -112.58
C HIS A 999 -169.93 180.36 -113.31
N ALA A 1000 -169.57 180.96 -114.47
CA ALA A 1000 -170.33 182.12 -114.99
C ALA A 1000 -170.36 182.33 -116.53
N ALA A 1001 -170.23 181.29 -117.36
CA ALA A 1001 -170.30 181.42 -118.83
C ALA A 1001 -171.18 180.37 -119.57
N VAL A 1002 -171.95 179.59 -118.80
CA VAL A 1002 -173.20 178.91 -119.19
C VAL A 1002 -174.08 179.07 -117.94
N GLU A 1003 -175.08 179.95 -117.84
CA GLU A 1003 -175.88 180.66 -118.86
C GLU A 1003 -176.77 179.70 -119.67
N LYS A 1004 -178.02 179.52 -119.18
CA LYS A 1004 -179.15 178.80 -119.83
C LYS A 1004 -178.86 177.30 -120.10
N SER A 1005 -179.27 176.36 -119.25
CA SER A 1005 -180.43 176.36 -118.31
C SER A 1005 -180.11 175.76 -116.94
#